data_AF-A0A4T0M4L5-F1
#
_entry.id   AF-A0A4T0M4L5-F1
#
_cell.length_a   1.000
_cell.length_b   1.000
_cell.length_c   1.000
_cell.angle_alpha   90.00
_cell.angle_beta   90.00
_cell.angle_gamma   90.00
#
_symmetry.space_group_name_H-M   'P 1'
#
loop_
_entity.id
_entity.type
_entity.pdbx_description
1 polymer ?
#
loop_
_entity_poly.entity_id
_entity_poly.type
_entity_poly.pdbx_seq_one_letter_code
_entity_poly.pdbx_strand_id
1 'polypeptide(L)'
;MEYQEEWLENLIEAFAERKSDIQQLNDSKSNKLAIRNSDLIFAERNEIKIMSLSELKASDPSTSNINLKTLHTPTITFDIQSLVLNSTKKLLAVVGSHQVVVVVLPRPGYSKLVTPLIECRSIQVGQYYHAIKGSSEIAKVDWHPWSLSASSLMVLTRDANFREYDISIDSEDPQQSISFVQAAAMPGSVTNQQFSNKSKGFSADDERSTECVSFDIGRGDSDWGPLTLYGLMKNGDVFAICPFMPNNAQVPTSYIQNLKGITEAKLMKVTEDSLIEARLSQQMRWLNAVVKQIKLGEENIAGFKCNPPRATGSLLRQGPYLVQPAPTDEEYESDASDILIIRPKDCPVDIFVVAFTDGRVDICLEVVKAEGRWSSKAVSTNICMKMDLIILQESHATPPIISTYESIKILQSHDFGYPTLSKDPIYEDTIYISHAEGVHALVFKPWLDELDQVDSLTRDSTLVHIIRTSTTSSAQSTPIVALDVINDAYLGYLLFALTNTMQILPLDLSLRVQTDPETIETKPKPQMLPKVSDSATSKPSSSNQASNEERKLYSSLLESPFIQDQPDGSNKINLSHKLAPVNTRAEIQVTPQTLRYMGGVVENVRHHNQNSIQTGNNIQDRLSLQLKETEKQIEKLAHVAKIATNPSNEAGVGTGKGARVEKVSNEQSELLKRMDNLLQRLMDKHQPTLSTHEKKWFAELGRIRDEVSGTDSKGRALQARMSRVGLSHQLELLKPQVQSYEATEAMKRSQTGIIGSSQIAKVESVLQDETKAIEELRVKLDTVTKLLRTE
;
A
#
# COMPACT_ATOMS: atom_id res chain seq x y z
N MET A 1 -10.71 -10.64 -9.98
CA MET A 1 -11.90 -10.90 -9.14
C MET A 1 -11.39 -11.68 -7.94
N GLU A 2 -10.88 -10.94 -6.97
CA GLU A 2 -10.39 -11.48 -5.71
C GLU A 2 -11.59 -11.87 -4.85
N TYR A 3 -11.45 -12.97 -4.10
CA TYR A 3 -12.43 -13.39 -3.11
C TYR A 3 -12.48 -12.33 -1.99
N GLN A 4 -13.35 -11.33 -2.10
CA GLN A 4 -13.67 -10.49 -0.94
C GLN A 4 -14.47 -11.35 0.05
N GLU A 5 -14.04 -11.40 1.30
CA GLU A 5 -14.74 -12.15 2.35
C GLU A 5 -16.17 -11.56 2.54
N GLU A 6 -17.22 -12.39 2.54
CA GLU A 6 -18.64 -11.97 2.56
C GLU A 6 -19.00 -10.96 3.69
N TRP A 7 -18.29 -11.00 4.83
CA TRP A 7 -18.51 -10.03 5.93
C TRP A 7 -18.05 -8.61 5.60
N LEU A 8 -17.13 -8.43 4.64
CA LEU A 8 -16.72 -7.11 4.13
C LEU A 8 -17.83 -6.49 3.26
N GLU A 9 -18.55 -7.31 2.50
CA GLU A 9 -19.72 -6.83 1.73
C GLU A 9 -20.82 -6.35 2.67
N ASN A 10 -21.10 -7.11 3.74
CA ASN A 10 -22.03 -6.69 4.80
C ASN A 10 -21.61 -5.37 5.47
N LEU A 11 -20.31 -5.17 5.68
CA LEU A 11 -19.77 -3.90 6.19
C LEU A 11 -20.04 -2.75 5.20
N ILE A 12 -19.80 -2.94 3.91
CA ILE A 12 -20.01 -1.92 2.88
C ILE A 12 -21.50 -1.56 2.80
N GLU A 13 -22.39 -2.55 2.80
CA GLU A 13 -23.84 -2.35 2.76
C GLU A 13 -24.35 -1.54 3.95
N ALA A 14 -23.82 -1.81 5.16
CA ALA A 14 -24.10 -1.07 6.39
C ALA A 14 -23.91 0.44 6.29
N PHE A 15 -22.84 0.83 5.59
CA PHE A 15 -22.45 2.21 5.40
C PHE A 15 -23.16 2.79 4.16
N ALA A 16 -23.50 1.97 3.17
CA ALA A 16 -24.25 2.39 1.99
C ALA A 16 -25.70 2.82 2.31
N GLU A 17 -26.35 2.21 3.30
CA GLU A 17 -27.66 2.65 3.81
C GLU A 17 -27.61 4.05 4.45
N ARG A 18 -26.41 4.50 4.87
CA ARG A 18 -26.19 5.77 5.58
C ARG A 18 -25.76 6.86 4.62
N LYS A 19 -26.61 7.16 3.63
CA LYS A 19 -26.38 8.30 2.75
C LYS A 19 -26.52 9.59 3.56
N SER A 20 -25.40 10.25 3.79
CA SER A 20 -25.37 11.66 4.20
C SER A 20 -25.34 12.55 2.95
N ASP A 21 -25.94 13.74 3.03
CA ASP A 21 -25.86 14.74 1.96
C ASP A 21 -24.39 15.00 1.59
N ILE A 22 -24.11 15.13 0.30
CA ILE A 22 -22.76 15.40 -0.22
C ILE A 22 -22.22 16.67 0.46
N GLN A 23 -21.30 16.48 1.41
CA GLN A 23 -20.58 17.58 2.02
C GLN A 23 -19.63 18.16 0.95
N GLN A 24 -19.67 19.48 0.79
CA GLN A 24 -18.68 20.22 0.00
C GLN A 24 -17.26 19.80 0.42
N LEU A 25 -16.28 19.89 -0.49
CA LEU A 25 -14.88 19.61 -0.17
C LEU A 25 -14.51 20.33 1.14
N ASN A 26 -13.98 19.57 2.09
CA ASN A 26 -13.57 20.14 3.37
C ASN A 26 -12.44 21.14 3.13
N ASP A 27 -12.60 22.34 3.67
CA ASP A 27 -11.62 23.43 3.60
C ASP A 27 -10.38 23.18 4.50
N SER A 28 -10.34 22.01 5.18
CA SER A 28 -9.30 21.62 6.12
C SER A 28 -9.05 20.12 6.12
N LYS A 29 -7.85 19.73 6.55
CA LYS A 29 -7.46 18.34 6.82
C LYS A 29 -8.48 17.63 7.72
N SER A 30 -8.87 16.42 7.36
CA SER A 30 -9.75 15.57 8.17
C SER A 30 -9.21 14.16 8.29
N ASN A 31 -9.44 13.53 9.44
CA ASN A 31 -9.23 12.10 9.67
C ASN A 31 -10.32 11.58 10.62
N LYS A 32 -11.49 11.24 10.07
CA LYS A 32 -12.68 10.84 10.85
C LYS A 32 -12.76 9.35 11.17
N LEU A 33 -11.69 8.57 10.98
CA LEU A 33 -11.64 7.12 11.21
C LEU A 33 -10.45 6.78 12.11
N ALA A 34 -10.64 5.82 13.02
CA ALA A 34 -9.57 5.26 13.83
C ALA A 34 -9.87 3.80 14.18
N ILE A 35 -8.84 2.95 14.16
CA ILE A 35 -8.97 1.52 14.43
C ILE A 35 -8.27 1.17 15.74
N ARG A 36 -9.08 0.68 16.69
CA ARG A 36 -8.59 0.14 17.95
C ARG A 36 -8.58 -1.38 17.91
N ASN A 37 -7.42 -1.96 17.58
CA ASN A 37 -7.26 -3.41 17.47
C ASN A 37 -8.28 -3.97 16.47
N SER A 38 -9.34 -4.66 16.94
CA SER A 38 -10.44 -5.18 16.12
C SER A 38 -11.70 -4.31 16.12
N ASP A 39 -11.67 -3.12 16.74
CA ASP A 39 -12.78 -2.18 16.77
C ASP A 39 -12.57 -1.04 15.77
N LEU A 40 -13.58 -0.77 14.95
CA LEU A 40 -13.63 0.38 14.05
C LEU A 40 -14.37 1.53 14.74
N ILE A 41 -13.72 2.69 14.84
CA ILE A 41 -14.28 3.91 15.40
C ILE A 41 -14.35 4.95 14.27
N PHE A 42 -15.51 5.54 14.06
CA PHE A 42 -15.68 6.61 13.09
C PHE A 42 -16.54 7.74 13.66
N ALA A 43 -16.32 8.94 13.17
CA ALA A 43 -17.08 10.13 13.53
C ALA A 43 -18.10 10.48 12.46
N GLU A 44 -19.35 10.66 12.87
CA GLU A 44 -20.44 11.19 12.04
C GLU A 44 -20.87 12.54 12.61
N ARG A 45 -20.40 13.63 12.00
CA ARG A 45 -20.59 15.00 12.48
C ARG A 45 -20.08 15.17 13.92
N ASN A 46 -21.00 15.24 14.89
CA ASN A 46 -20.72 15.40 16.32
C ASN A 46 -20.84 14.10 17.12
N GLU A 47 -21.23 12.99 16.50
CA GLU A 47 -21.36 11.69 17.15
C GLU A 47 -20.18 10.78 16.83
N ILE A 48 -19.77 9.99 17.82
CA ILE A 48 -18.73 8.97 17.64
C ILE A 48 -19.40 7.62 17.72
N LYS A 49 -19.14 6.78 16.72
CA LYS A 49 -19.68 5.43 16.64
C LYS A 49 -18.54 4.43 16.66
N ILE A 50 -18.79 3.30 17.32
CA ILE A 50 -17.85 2.19 17.46
C ILE A 50 -18.54 0.88 17.07
N MET A 51 -17.80 0.01 16.39
CA MET A 51 -18.24 -1.35 16.08
C MET A 51 -17.09 -2.34 16.18
N SER A 52 -17.40 -3.59 16.54
CA SER A 52 -16.40 -4.66 16.62
C SER A 52 -16.38 -5.45 15.31
N LEU A 53 -15.28 -5.37 14.57
CA LEU A 53 -15.08 -6.11 13.31
C LEU A 53 -14.94 -7.62 13.58
N SER A 54 -14.34 -7.99 14.71
CA SER A 54 -14.23 -9.40 15.12
C SER A 54 -15.59 -10.07 15.36
N GLU A 55 -16.57 -9.32 15.88
CA GLU A 55 -17.93 -9.83 16.06
C GLU A 55 -18.69 -9.86 14.73
N LEU A 56 -18.47 -8.86 13.86
CA LEU A 56 -19.06 -8.84 12.53
C LEU A 56 -18.62 -10.06 11.70
N LYS A 57 -17.32 -10.38 11.71
CA LYS A 57 -16.78 -11.58 11.03
C LYS A 57 -17.27 -12.90 11.65
N ALA A 58 -17.55 -12.91 12.96
CA ALA A 58 -18.05 -14.10 13.66
C ALA A 58 -19.59 -14.27 13.58
N SER A 59 -20.32 -13.24 13.15
CA SER A 59 -21.77 -13.28 13.02
C SER A 59 -22.19 -14.11 11.81
N ASP A 60 -23.28 -14.86 11.93
CA ASP A 60 -23.83 -15.60 10.80
C ASP A 60 -24.33 -14.61 9.73
N PRO A 61 -24.04 -14.84 8.43
CA PRO A 61 -24.40 -13.93 7.34
C PRO A 61 -25.91 -13.69 7.18
N SER A 62 -26.76 -14.51 7.82
CA SER A 62 -28.21 -14.35 7.84
C SER A 62 -28.74 -13.27 8.80
N THR A 63 -27.89 -12.74 9.69
CA THR A 63 -28.28 -11.71 10.66
C THR A 63 -27.68 -10.36 10.25
N SER A 64 -28.39 -9.61 9.42
CA SER A 64 -28.00 -8.28 8.91
C SER A 64 -27.94 -7.15 9.96
N ASN A 65 -28.00 -7.48 11.27
CA ASN A 65 -27.95 -6.47 12.33
C ASN A 65 -26.51 -6.22 12.76
N ILE A 66 -25.94 -5.15 12.22
CA ILE A 66 -24.61 -4.67 12.61
C ILE A 66 -24.69 -4.02 13.98
N ASN A 67 -23.95 -4.59 14.93
CA ASN A 67 -23.89 -4.16 16.33
C ASN A 67 -23.11 -2.84 16.49
N LEU A 68 -23.64 -1.78 15.88
CA LEU A 68 -23.11 -0.44 15.94
C LEU A 68 -23.53 0.24 17.25
N LYS A 69 -22.58 0.87 17.93
CA LYS A 69 -22.84 1.58 19.18
C LYS A 69 -22.38 3.02 19.11
N THR A 70 -23.20 3.92 19.61
CA THR A 70 -22.88 5.35 19.71
C THR A 70 -22.25 5.62 21.08
N LEU A 71 -21.10 6.28 21.10
CA LEU A 71 -20.45 6.74 22.32
C LEU A 71 -21.10 8.07 22.75
N HIS A 72 -21.89 8.03 23.82
CA HIS A 72 -22.50 9.24 24.36
C HIS A 72 -21.43 10.10 25.04
N THR A 73 -21.22 11.30 24.49
CA THR A 73 -20.22 12.26 24.95
C THR A 73 -20.82 13.67 24.97
N PRO A 74 -21.45 14.10 26.07
CA PRO A 74 -22.23 15.35 26.12
C PRO A 74 -21.38 16.62 25.95
N THR A 75 -20.05 16.52 26.04
CA THR A 75 -19.13 17.65 25.87
C THR A 75 -18.84 17.98 24.40
N ILE A 76 -19.10 17.04 23.48
CA ILE A 76 -18.82 17.23 22.05
C ILE A 76 -20.05 17.91 21.43
N THR A 77 -19.90 19.19 21.12
CA THR A 77 -20.95 20.03 20.53
C THR A 77 -20.58 20.57 19.14
N PHE A 78 -19.41 20.18 18.63
CA PHE A 78 -18.82 20.65 17.38
C PHE A 78 -18.69 19.50 16.36
N ASP A 79 -18.46 19.84 15.09
CA ASP A 79 -18.17 18.87 14.03
C ASP A 79 -16.74 18.33 14.15
N ILE A 80 -16.61 17.00 14.20
CA ILE A 80 -15.34 16.31 14.40
C ILE A 80 -14.57 16.30 13.08
N GLN A 81 -13.35 16.84 13.12
CA GLN A 81 -12.42 16.86 12.00
C GLN A 81 -11.43 15.71 12.06
N SER A 82 -10.87 15.40 13.24
CA SER A 82 -9.86 14.36 13.40
C SER A 82 -10.06 13.52 14.66
N LEU A 83 -9.77 12.22 14.53
CA LEU A 83 -9.74 11.22 15.58
C LEU A 83 -8.31 10.68 15.72
N VAL A 84 -7.73 10.71 16.92
CA VAL A 84 -6.36 10.24 17.16
C VAL A 84 -6.28 9.38 18.41
N LEU A 85 -5.93 8.12 18.23
CA LEU A 85 -5.77 7.15 19.32
C LEU A 85 -4.42 7.30 20.02
N ASN A 86 -4.43 7.15 21.34
CA ASN A 86 -3.18 7.10 22.09
C ASN A 86 -2.44 5.76 21.90
N SER A 87 -1.16 5.69 22.24
CA SER A 87 -0.34 4.48 22.08
C SER A 87 -0.88 3.25 22.83
N THR A 88 -1.59 3.45 23.94
CA THR A 88 -2.26 2.35 24.68
C THR A 88 -3.66 2.00 24.15
N LYS A 89 -4.17 2.76 23.18
CA LYS A 89 -5.51 2.68 22.58
C LYS A 89 -6.66 2.72 23.59
N LYS A 90 -6.47 3.40 24.73
CA LYS A 90 -7.48 3.61 25.79
C LYS A 90 -8.11 5.00 25.74
N LEU A 91 -7.37 5.98 25.24
CA LEU A 91 -7.81 7.36 25.10
C LEU A 91 -7.91 7.69 23.61
N LEU A 92 -8.97 8.40 23.26
CA LEU A 92 -9.20 8.93 21.92
C LEU A 92 -9.24 10.45 22.00
N ALA A 93 -8.32 11.13 21.32
CA ALA A 93 -8.41 12.56 21.12
C ALA A 93 -9.39 12.84 19.96
N VAL A 94 -10.37 13.69 20.22
CA VAL A 94 -11.41 14.12 19.30
C VAL A 94 -11.21 15.60 19.05
N VAL A 95 -10.93 15.94 17.81
CA VAL A 95 -10.46 17.27 17.41
C VAL A 95 -11.49 17.90 16.48
N GLY A 96 -11.94 19.10 16.81
CA GLY A 96 -12.68 19.98 15.91
C GLY A 96 -11.79 21.11 15.40
N SER A 97 -12.39 22.08 14.72
CA SER A 97 -11.64 23.24 14.17
C SER A 97 -10.91 24.05 15.25
N HIS A 98 -11.54 24.21 16.41
CA HIS A 98 -11.01 25.01 17.52
C HIS A 98 -11.03 24.29 18.86
N GLN A 99 -11.72 23.17 19.02
CA GLN A 99 -11.89 22.50 20.31
C GLN A 99 -11.28 21.09 20.30
N VAL A 100 -10.71 20.67 21.43
CA VAL A 100 -10.18 19.32 21.64
C VAL A 100 -10.83 18.68 22.85
N VAL A 101 -11.29 17.44 22.68
CA VAL A 101 -11.89 16.63 23.74
C VAL A 101 -11.24 15.25 23.74
N VAL A 102 -10.89 14.74 24.90
CA VAL A 102 -10.36 13.39 25.08
C VAL A 102 -11.45 12.49 25.63
N VAL A 103 -11.77 11.44 24.89
CA VAL A 103 -12.76 10.43 25.26
C VAL A 103 -12.04 9.19 25.79
N VAL A 104 -12.44 8.76 26.98
CA VAL A 104 -11.99 7.48 27.56
C VAL A 104 -12.80 6.37 26.90
N LEU A 105 -12.14 5.54 26.11
CA LEU A 105 -12.80 4.50 25.35
C LEU A 105 -13.32 3.37 26.27
N PRO A 106 -14.44 2.72 25.89
CA PRO A 106 -15.01 1.66 26.70
C PRO A 106 -14.08 0.44 26.76
N ARG A 107 -14.16 -0.32 27.86
CA ARG A 107 -13.36 -1.54 28.02
C ARG A 107 -13.76 -2.61 26.97
N PRO A 108 -12.84 -3.51 26.60
CA PRO A 108 -13.16 -4.66 25.75
C PRO A 108 -14.36 -5.44 26.31
N GLY A 109 -15.26 -5.90 25.44
CA GLY A 109 -16.52 -6.55 25.83
C GLY A 109 -17.75 -5.64 25.82
N TYR A 110 -17.57 -4.35 25.47
CA TYR A 110 -18.68 -3.41 25.27
C TYR A 110 -19.68 -3.90 24.20
N SER A 111 -19.23 -4.69 23.23
CA SER A 111 -20.06 -5.29 22.17
C SER A 111 -21.22 -6.14 22.71
N LYS A 112 -21.03 -6.82 23.86
CA LYS A 112 -22.07 -7.64 24.50
C LYS A 112 -23.18 -6.85 25.20
N LEU A 113 -23.01 -5.54 25.36
CA LEU A 113 -24.05 -4.69 25.97
C LEU A 113 -25.27 -4.63 25.06
N VAL A 114 -26.48 -4.76 25.61
CA VAL A 114 -27.72 -4.68 24.81
C VAL A 114 -28.00 -3.23 24.38
N THR A 115 -27.45 -2.24 25.10
CA THR A 115 -27.70 -0.83 24.81
C THR A 115 -26.91 -0.36 23.58
N PRO A 116 -27.56 0.32 22.62
CA PRO A 116 -26.89 0.92 21.48
C PRO A 116 -26.07 2.16 21.86
N LEU A 117 -26.38 2.77 23.01
CA LEU A 117 -25.68 3.92 23.57
C LEU A 117 -24.72 3.47 24.67
N ILE A 118 -23.47 3.94 24.61
CA ILE A 118 -22.44 3.70 25.63
C ILE A 118 -22.02 5.03 26.23
N GLU A 119 -22.24 5.20 27.54
CA GLU A 119 -21.74 6.36 28.26
C GLU A 119 -20.22 6.32 28.38
N CYS A 120 -19.56 7.33 27.81
CA CYS A 120 -18.11 7.46 27.88
C CYS A 120 -17.73 8.75 28.60
N ARG A 121 -16.67 8.67 29.42
CA ARG A 121 -16.12 9.86 30.06
C ARG A 121 -15.40 10.70 29.01
N SER A 122 -15.77 11.97 28.91
CA SER A 122 -15.15 12.96 28.03
C SER A 122 -14.50 14.07 28.85
N ILE A 123 -13.28 14.45 28.51
CA ILE A 123 -12.47 15.47 29.19
C ILE A 123 -12.16 16.56 28.17
N GLN A 124 -12.57 17.80 28.41
CA GLN A 124 -12.20 18.92 27.55
C GLN A 124 -10.74 19.31 27.81
N VAL A 125 -10.01 19.66 26.74
CA VAL A 125 -8.60 20.03 26.83
C VAL A 125 -8.42 21.50 26.51
N GLY A 126 -7.78 22.23 27.42
CA GLY A 126 -7.37 23.62 27.23
C GLY A 126 -8.48 24.56 26.81
N GLN A 127 -9.60 24.62 27.55
CA GLN A 127 -10.77 25.43 27.16
C GLN A 127 -10.40 26.90 26.96
N TYR A 128 -9.49 27.42 27.79
CA TYR A 128 -9.00 28.79 27.66
C TYR A 128 -8.23 29.06 26.36
N TYR A 129 -7.48 28.06 25.86
CA TYR A 129 -6.62 28.22 24.68
C TYR A 129 -7.35 27.90 23.37
N HIS A 130 -8.29 26.97 23.43
CA HIS A 130 -8.91 26.35 22.26
C HIS A 130 -10.38 26.78 22.09
N ALA A 131 -11.17 26.87 23.16
CA ALA A 131 -12.62 27.09 23.05
C ALA A 131 -13.07 28.56 23.00
N ILE A 132 -12.19 29.54 23.26
CA ILE A 132 -12.54 30.97 23.28
C ILE A 132 -12.75 31.52 21.87
N LYS A 133 -13.73 32.42 21.69
CA LYS A 133 -13.95 33.12 20.41
C LYS A 133 -12.70 33.91 20.01
N GLY A 134 -12.11 33.55 18.87
CA GLY A 134 -10.88 34.15 18.36
C GLY A 134 -9.60 33.38 18.70
N SER A 135 -9.73 32.17 19.29
CA SER A 135 -8.63 31.20 19.33
C SER A 135 -8.18 30.84 17.91
N SER A 136 -6.90 30.47 17.77
CA SER A 136 -6.39 29.96 16.50
C SER A 136 -6.96 28.57 16.23
N GLU A 137 -7.20 28.27 14.95
CA GLU A 137 -7.57 26.93 14.50
C GLU A 137 -6.50 25.90 14.86
N ILE A 138 -6.94 24.67 15.10
CA ILE A 138 -6.07 23.53 15.39
C ILE A 138 -5.58 22.95 14.06
N ALA A 139 -4.26 22.83 13.92
CA ALA A 139 -3.63 22.33 12.71
C ALA A 139 -3.45 20.80 12.75
N LYS A 140 -2.87 20.30 13.85
CA LYS A 140 -2.66 18.86 14.07
C LYS A 140 -2.61 18.56 15.57
N VAL A 141 -3.03 17.34 15.92
CA VAL A 141 -2.95 16.81 17.28
C VAL A 141 -2.37 15.41 17.21
N ASP A 142 -1.44 15.10 18.12
CA ASP A 142 -0.88 13.74 18.22
C ASP A 142 -0.43 13.43 19.66
N TRP A 143 -0.19 12.17 19.96
CA TRP A 143 0.25 11.71 21.28
C TRP A 143 1.76 11.47 21.32
N HIS A 144 2.42 11.91 22.39
CA HIS A 144 3.86 11.70 22.48
C HIS A 144 4.19 10.22 22.76
N PRO A 145 5.04 9.56 21.96
CA PRO A 145 5.35 8.13 22.12
C PRO A 145 5.95 7.76 23.48
N TRP A 146 6.84 8.60 24.00
CA TRP A 146 7.52 8.41 25.30
C TRP A 146 6.81 9.02 26.50
N SER A 147 5.49 9.17 26.47
CA SER A 147 4.77 9.67 27.64
C SER A 147 4.55 8.56 28.68
N LEU A 148 4.80 8.85 29.97
CA LEU A 148 4.83 7.87 31.06
C LEU A 148 3.56 7.01 31.19
N SER A 149 2.40 7.53 30.77
CA SER A 149 1.11 6.81 30.80
C SER A 149 0.36 6.89 29.46
N ALA A 150 1.05 7.17 28.35
CA ALA A 150 0.39 7.49 27.07
C ALA A 150 -0.65 8.61 27.19
N SER A 151 -0.37 9.61 28.04
CA SER A 151 -1.29 10.68 28.46
C SER A 151 -0.85 12.09 28.06
N SER A 152 0.33 12.23 27.45
CA SER A 152 0.82 13.52 26.94
C SER A 152 0.30 13.73 25.53
N LEU A 153 -0.62 14.70 25.40
CA LEU A 153 -1.23 15.13 24.16
C LEU A 153 -0.54 16.39 23.66
N MET A 154 -0.17 16.39 22.39
CA MET A 154 0.47 17.50 21.72
C MET A 154 -0.53 18.17 20.79
N VAL A 155 -0.74 19.46 20.97
CA VAL A 155 -1.68 20.26 20.18
C VAL A 155 -0.92 21.37 19.48
N LEU A 156 -0.95 21.36 18.15
CA LEU A 156 -0.44 22.42 17.30
C LEU A 156 -1.59 23.27 16.78
N THR A 157 -1.49 24.58 16.97
CA THR A 157 -2.41 25.56 16.38
C THR A 157 -1.78 26.25 15.15
N ARG A 158 -2.64 26.75 14.24
CA ARG A 158 -2.23 27.40 12.98
C ARG A 158 -1.31 28.59 13.19
N ASP A 159 -1.43 29.31 14.30
CA ASP A 159 -0.52 30.37 14.76
C ASP A 159 0.90 29.89 15.18
N ALA A 160 1.25 28.65 14.82
CA ALA A 160 2.54 28.03 15.10
C ALA A 160 2.89 27.88 16.59
N ASN A 161 1.87 27.90 17.46
CA ASN A 161 2.02 27.55 18.87
C ASN A 161 1.76 26.06 19.09
N PHE A 162 2.70 25.42 19.76
CA PHE A 162 2.70 24.01 20.10
C PHE A 162 2.57 23.85 21.62
N ARG A 163 1.60 23.08 22.08
CA ARG A 163 1.27 22.90 23.51
C ARG A 163 1.23 21.43 23.89
N GLU A 164 1.87 21.10 25.01
CA GLU A 164 1.83 19.78 25.62
C GLU A 164 0.85 19.77 26.79
N TYR A 165 -0.15 18.88 26.77
CA TYR A 165 -1.11 18.65 27.85
C TYR A 165 -0.93 17.26 28.42
N ASP A 166 -0.76 17.12 29.73
CA ASP A 166 -0.76 15.81 30.39
C ASP A 166 -2.12 15.55 31.04
N ILE A 167 -2.98 14.83 30.31
CA ILE A 167 -4.39 14.60 30.68
C ILE A 167 -4.53 13.86 32.02
N SER A 168 -3.49 13.17 32.46
CA SER A 168 -3.51 12.47 33.75
C SER A 168 -3.33 13.41 34.95
N ILE A 169 -2.75 14.59 34.74
CA ILE A 169 -2.44 15.58 35.78
C ILE A 169 -3.34 16.79 35.63
N ASP A 170 -3.30 17.44 34.47
CA ASP A 170 -4.02 18.67 34.18
C ASP A 170 -4.42 18.71 32.70
N SER A 171 -5.72 18.81 32.46
CA SER A 171 -6.29 18.92 31.12
C SER A 171 -6.50 20.37 30.68
N GLU A 172 -6.49 21.35 31.58
CA GLU A 172 -6.79 22.75 31.25
C GLU A 172 -5.52 23.54 30.95
N ASP A 173 -4.48 23.42 31.77
CA ASP A 173 -3.24 24.16 31.58
C ASP A 173 -2.14 23.32 30.90
N PRO A 174 -1.49 23.84 29.84
CA PRO A 174 -0.41 23.14 29.17
C PRO A 174 0.84 23.07 30.07
N GLN A 175 1.47 21.90 30.11
CA GLN A 175 2.73 21.67 30.83
C GLN A 175 3.92 22.34 30.14
N GLN A 176 3.88 22.39 28.80
CA GLN A 176 4.86 23.07 27.98
C GLN A 176 4.16 23.81 26.84
N SER A 177 4.67 24.98 26.49
CA SER A 177 4.23 25.78 25.34
C SER A 177 5.45 26.30 24.61
N ILE A 178 5.50 26.07 23.30
CA ILE A 178 6.61 26.38 22.41
C ILE A 178 6.03 27.04 21.16
N SER A 179 6.74 27.99 20.57
CA SER A 179 6.34 28.62 19.31
C SER A 179 7.39 28.37 18.24
N PHE A 180 6.96 28.03 17.02
CA PHE A 180 7.86 27.93 15.87
C PHE A 180 8.13 29.28 15.18
N VAL A 181 7.42 30.35 15.58
CA VAL A 181 7.66 31.71 15.08
C VAL A 181 8.64 32.45 15.99
N GLN A 182 8.57 32.25 17.31
CA GLN A 182 9.49 32.91 18.25
C GLN A 182 10.78 32.10 18.41
N ALA A 183 11.93 32.76 18.22
CA ALA A 183 13.23 32.11 18.20
C ALA A 183 13.67 31.48 19.54
N ALA A 184 13.09 31.90 20.68
CA ALA A 184 13.43 31.37 22.00
C ALA A 184 12.19 31.24 22.90
N ALA A 185 11.74 30.01 23.13
CA ALA A 185 10.70 29.69 24.11
C ALA A 185 11.26 28.70 25.14
N MET A 186 10.98 28.95 26.42
CA MET A 186 11.45 28.10 27.53
C MET A 186 10.49 26.92 27.69
N PRO A 187 10.95 25.65 27.69
CA PRO A 187 10.08 24.52 28.04
C PRO A 187 9.65 24.64 29.50
N GLY A 188 8.34 24.78 29.73
CA GLY A 188 7.73 24.95 31.05
C GLY A 188 7.60 26.39 31.55
N SER A 189 7.81 27.41 30.71
CA SER A 189 7.46 28.80 31.06
C SER A 189 6.04 29.10 30.59
N VAL A 190 5.07 28.97 31.50
CA VAL A 190 3.71 29.52 31.38
C VAL A 190 3.67 31.04 31.61
N THR A 191 4.81 31.74 31.42
CA THR A 191 4.79 33.21 31.44
C THR A 191 3.86 33.68 30.35
N ASN A 192 2.69 34.16 30.80
CA ASN A 192 1.67 34.84 30.03
C ASN A 192 2.33 35.49 28.82
N GLN A 193 1.99 34.95 27.65
CA GLN A 193 1.99 35.72 26.41
C GLN A 193 1.11 36.93 26.72
N GLN A 194 1.69 37.98 27.31
CA GLN A 194 1.13 39.29 27.24
C GLN A 194 1.07 39.54 25.76
N PHE A 195 -0.15 39.47 25.22
CA PHE A 195 -0.64 40.22 24.08
C PHE A 195 0.48 41.06 23.46
N SER A 196 1.38 40.43 22.70
CA SER A 196 1.91 41.12 21.55
C SER A 196 0.67 41.21 20.70
N ASN A 197 -0.06 42.31 20.94
CA ASN A 197 -1.15 42.72 20.10
C ASN A 197 -0.72 42.41 18.68
N LYS A 198 -1.68 42.02 17.83
CA LYS A 198 -1.61 42.26 16.39
C LYS A 198 -1.39 43.76 16.17
N SER A 199 -0.22 44.26 16.56
CA SER A 199 0.44 45.41 16.04
C SER A 199 0.58 45.01 14.59
N LYS A 200 -0.28 45.60 13.78
CA LYS A 200 -0.20 45.70 12.33
C LYS A 200 1.16 46.32 11.97
N GLY A 201 2.24 45.60 12.24
CA GLY A 201 3.54 45.83 11.66
C GLY A 201 3.50 45.16 10.32
N PHE A 202 3.85 45.89 9.27
CA PHE A 202 4.10 45.29 7.97
C PHE A 202 5.40 44.49 8.10
N SER A 203 5.31 43.16 8.10
CA SER A 203 6.48 42.33 7.84
C SER A 203 6.61 42.17 6.32
N ALA A 204 7.84 42.12 5.82
CA ALA A 204 8.13 41.76 4.44
C ALA A 204 8.13 40.23 4.23
N ASP A 205 8.01 39.46 5.32
CA ASP A 205 7.97 38.00 5.28
C ASP A 205 6.60 37.51 4.79
N ASP A 206 6.59 36.39 4.07
CA ASP A 206 5.38 35.73 3.59
C ASP A 206 4.47 35.39 4.78
N GLU A 207 3.20 35.77 4.73
CA GLU A 207 2.21 35.46 5.79
C GLU A 207 2.12 33.93 6.02
N ARG A 208 2.30 33.14 4.96
CA ARG A 208 2.34 31.68 5.00
C ARG A 208 3.52 31.10 5.80
N SER A 209 4.59 31.88 6.03
CA SER A 209 5.73 31.47 6.86
C SER A 209 5.42 31.49 8.36
N THR A 210 4.33 32.16 8.75
CA THR A 210 3.87 32.26 10.15
C THR A 210 2.78 31.25 10.49
N GLU A 211 2.19 30.61 9.48
CA GLU A 211 1.14 29.60 9.63
C GLU A 211 1.74 28.18 9.64
N CYS A 212 1.56 27.44 10.72
CA CYS A 212 2.01 26.05 10.83
C CYS A 212 0.88 25.08 10.47
N VAL A 213 1.16 24.07 9.65
CA VAL A 213 0.15 23.14 9.11
C VAL A 213 0.22 21.76 9.77
N SER A 214 1.43 21.27 10.00
CA SER A 214 1.62 19.91 10.52
C SER A 214 2.92 19.83 11.32
N PHE A 215 3.05 18.77 12.11
CA PHE A 215 4.26 18.44 12.84
C PHE A 215 4.46 16.93 12.89
N ASP A 216 5.69 16.49 13.09
CA ASP A 216 6.01 15.11 13.45
C ASP A 216 7.27 15.08 14.33
N ILE A 217 7.49 13.97 15.02
CA ILE A 217 8.67 13.73 15.85
C ILE A 217 9.64 12.87 15.06
N GLY A 218 10.93 13.23 15.10
CA GLY A 218 11.98 12.42 14.48
C GLY A 218 12.02 11.00 15.03
N ARG A 219 12.64 10.09 14.27
CA ARG A 219 12.80 8.68 14.64
C ARG A 219 14.26 8.40 14.95
N GLY A 220 14.57 7.26 15.59
CA GLY A 220 15.96 6.86 15.84
C GLY A 220 16.24 6.16 17.16
N ASP A 221 17.34 5.43 17.20
CA ASP A 221 17.71 4.60 18.36
C ASP A 221 18.97 5.07 19.09
N SER A 222 19.75 5.98 18.49
CA SER A 222 21.05 6.41 19.02
C SER A 222 21.40 7.87 18.77
N ASP A 223 20.48 8.65 18.23
CA ASP A 223 20.65 10.06 17.87
C ASP A 223 19.59 10.94 18.52
N TRP A 224 19.63 12.26 18.28
CA TRP A 224 18.66 13.21 18.82
C TRP A 224 17.27 13.14 18.14
N GLY A 225 17.07 12.27 17.15
CA GLY A 225 15.86 12.20 16.33
C GLY A 225 14.57 12.09 17.14
N PRO A 226 14.42 11.11 18.05
CA PRO A 226 13.24 11.00 18.92
C PRO A 226 12.98 12.18 19.88
N LEU A 227 13.99 13.03 20.08
CA LEU A 227 13.91 14.25 20.88
C LEU A 227 13.77 15.49 19.98
N THR A 228 13.57 15.33 18.69
CA THR A 228 13.43 16.44 17.75
C THR A 228 11.99 16.55 17.28
N LEU A 229 11.41 17.72 17.54
CA LEU A 229 10.09 18.09 17.06
C LEU A 229 10.24 18.89 15.77
N TYR A 230 9.67 18.40 14.68
CA TYR A 230 9.65 19.08 13.39
C TYR A 230 8.28 19.73 13.15
N GLY A 231 8.27 21.00 12.79
CA GLY A 231 7.07 21.75 12.40
C GLY A 231 7.15 22.18 10.94
N LEU A 232 6.08 21.95 10.19
CA LEU A 232 5.93 22.31 8.78
C LEU A 232 5.06 23.57 8.68
N MET A 233 5.62 24.63 8.12
CA MET A 233 4.88 25.85 7.78
C MET A 233 4.13 25.71 6.46
N LYS A 234 3.15 26.58 6.23
CA LYS A 234 2.27 26.54 5.05
C LYS A 234 3.01 26.83 3.74
N ASN A 235 4.07 27.64 3.80
CA ASN A 235 4.98 27.88 2.67
C ASN A 235 5.92 26.70 2.35
N GLY A 236 5.87 25.61 3.13
CA GLY A 236 6.75 24.45 2.95
C GLY A 236 8.02 24.46 3.80
N ASP A 237 8.29 25.54 4.56
CA ASP A 237 9.46 25.60 5.42
C ASP A 237 9.35 24.61 6.59
N VAL A 238 10.40 23.82 6.79
CA VAL A 238 10.52 22.91 7.93
C VAL A 238 11.40 23.53 9.02
N PHE A 239 10.91 23.51 10.25
CA PHE A 239 11.63 23.94 11.44
C PHE A 239 11.79 22.78 12.41
N ALA A 240 12.90 22.73 13.13
CA ALA A 240 13.15 21.72 14.17
C ALA A 240 13.37 22.36 15.53
N ILE A 241 12.90 21.71 16.59
CA ILE A 241 13.13 22.08 17.99
C ILE A 241 13.68 20.84 18.70
N CYS A 242 14.90 20.95 19.19
CA CYS A 242 15.59 19.84 19.86
C CYS A 242 16.43 20.35 21.04
N PRO A 243 16.38 19.69 22.22
CA PRO A 243 15.57 18.52 22.54
C PRO A 243 14.17 18.87 23.08
N PHE A 244 13.13 18.33 22.46
CA PHE A 244 11.77 18.31 22.96
C PHE A 244 11.49 16.96 23.65
N MET A 245 10.95 17.02 24.87
CA MET A 245 10.58 15.85 25.65
C MET A 245 9.41 16.21 26.58
N PRO A 246 8.38 15.34 26.73
CA PRO A 246 7.28 15.57 27.65
C PRO A 246 7.75 15.82 29.08
N ASN A 247 7.00 16.59 29.86
CA ASN A 247 7.42 16.89 31.23
C ASN A 247 7.47 15.63 32.11
N ASN A 248 6.61 14.65 31.81
CA ASN A 248 6.63 13.30 32.38
C ASN A 248 6.90 12.26 31.28
N ALA A 249 8.17 12.03 30.96
CA ALA A 249 8.58 11.09 29.94
C ALA A 249 9.01 9.74 30.53
N GLN A 250 8.86 8.69 29.73
CA GLN A 250 9.42 7.36 29.95
C GLN A 250 10.36 7.06 28.79
N VAL A 251 11.67 7.15 29.05
CA VAL A 251 12.71 7.05 28.02
C VAL A 251 13.53 5.77 28.23
N PRO A 252 13.86 5.01 27.18
CA PRO A 252 14.74 3.85 27.29
C PRO A 252 16.14 4.23 27.83
N THR A 253 16.64 3.46 28.80
CA THR A 253 17.96 3.70 29.40
C THR A 253 19.09 3.53 28.37
N SER A 254 18.97 2.51 27.50
CA SER A 254 19.93 2.25 26.42
C SER A 254 20.08 3.44 25.47
N TYR A 255 18.97 4.07 25.09
CA TYR A 255 18.96 5.23 24.21
C TYR A 255 19.78 6.40 24.79
N ILE A 256 19.52 6.78 26.04
CA ILE A 256 20.24 7.90 26.69
C ILE A 256 21.73 7.59 26.88
N GLN A 257 22.08 6.34 27.22
CA GLN A 257 23.47 5.92 27.35
C GLN A 257 24.20 5.96 26.00
N ASN A 258 23.57 5.50 24.93
CA ASN A 258 24.12 5.56 23.57
C ASN A 258 24.33 7.01 23.11
N LEU A 259 23.32 7.86 23.30
CA LEU A 259 23.38 9.29 22.94
C LEU A 259 24.49 10.01 23.70
N LYS A 260 24.67 9.68 24.99
CA LYS A 260 25.78 10.18 25.81
C LYS A 260 27.14 9.74 25.25
N GLY A 261 27.32 8.45 24.96
CA GLY A 261 28.57 7.93 24.39
C GLY A 261 28.93 8.59 23.05
N ILE A 262 27.94 8.82 22.18
CA ILE A 262 28.14 9.51 20.90
C ILE A 262 28.52 10.98 21.10
N THR A 263 27.87 11.67 22.05
CA THR A 263 28.18 13.07 22.35
C THR A 263 29.57 13.22 22.97
N GLU A 264 29.97 12.30 23.86
CA GLU A 264 31.34 12.23 24.41
C GLU A 264 32.37 11.99 23.31
N ALA A 265 32.10 11.05 22.39
CA ALA A 265 32.98 10.76 21.27
C ALA A 265 33.11 11.97 20.31
N LYS A 266 32.03 12.73 20.08
CA LYS A 266 32.07 13.98 19.31
C LYS A 266 32.91 15.04 20.01
N LEU A 267 32.76 15.20 21.33
CA LEU A 267 33.52 16.17 22.12
C LEU A 267 35.03 15.90 22.07
N MET A 268 35.45 14.62 22.13
CA MET A 268 36.86 14.22 22.05
C MET A 268 37.51 14.48 20.68
N LYS A 269 36.71 14.64 19.62
CA LYS A 269 37.20 14.91 18.26
C LYS A 269 37.36 16.40 17.96
N VAL A 270 36.81 17.29 18.79
CA VAL A 270 36.91 18.73 18.58
C VAL A 270 38.33 19.18 18.92
N THR A 271 39.02 19.80 17.95
CA THR A 271 40.43 20.19 18.09
C THR A 271 40.61 21.69 18.28
N GLU A 272 39.82 22.59 17.65
CA GLU A 272 40.02 24.06 17.78
C GLU A 272 38.74 24.94 17.70
N ASP A 273 37.53 24.38 17.51
CA ASP A 273 36.29 25.17 17.37
C ASP A 273 35.59 25.44 18.72
N SER A 274 35.85 26.62 19.31
CA SER A 274 35.26 27.03 20.60
C SER A 274 33.73 27.04 20.64
N LEU A 275 33.06 27.27 19.50
CA LEU A 275 31.59 27.27 19.38
C LEU A 275 31.01 25.86 19.44
N ILE A 276 31.59 24.93 18.69
CA ILE A 276 31.16 23.53 18.65
C ILE A 276 31.43 22.88 20.01
N GLU A 277 32.58 23.18 20.62
CA GLU A 277 32.89 22.73 21.98
C GLU A 277 31.88 23.25 23.00
N ALA A 278 31.52 24.54 22.95
CA ALA A 278 30.50 25.11 23.83
C ALA A 278 29.14 24.41 23.66
N ARG A 279 28.70 24.18 22.41
CA ARG A 279 27.44 23.47 22.09
C ARG A 279 27.44 22.04 22.63
N LEU A 280 28.49 21.26 22.33
CA LEU A 280 28.62 19.88 22.80
C LEU A 280 28.72 19.82 24.33
N SER A 281 29.38 20.80 24.97
CA SER A 281 29.42 20.89 26.43
C SER A 281 28.04 21.12 27.03
N GLN A 282 27.17 21.89 26.36
CA GLN A 282 25.80 22.14 26.81
C GLN A 282 24.92 20.90 26.62
N GLN A 283 25.04 20.22 25.48
CA GLN A 283 24.41 18.91 25.25
C GLN A 283 24.82 17.90 26.34
N MET A 284 26.11 17.85 26.67
CA MET A 284 26.62 16.95 27.70
C MET A 284 26.12 17.30 29.11
N ARG A 285 25.95 18.60 29.42
CA ARG A 285 25.31 19.03 30.69
C ARG A 285 23.86 18.55 30.76
N TRP A 286 23.11 18.66 29.67
CA TRP A 286 21.74 18.17 29.59
C TRP A 286 21.68 16.66 29.80
N LEU A 287 22.49 15.90 29.05
CA LEU A 287 22.55 14.44 29.14
C LEU A 287 22.94 13.96 30.54
N ASN A 288 23.94 14.59 31.15
CA ASN A 288 24.32 14.28 32.53
C ASN A 288 23.20 14.59 33.53
N ALA A 289 22.41 15.63 33.30
CA ALA A 289 21.26 15.94 34.15
C ALA A 289 20.12 14.92 33.98
N VAL A 290 19.91 14.37 32.78
CA VAL A 290 18.96 13.27 32.54
C VAL A 290 19.46 11.98 33.17
N VAL A 291 20.73 11.62 32.97
CA VAL A 291 21.34 10.40 33.54
C VAL A 291 21.31 10.39 35.07
N LYS A 292 21.46 11.55 35.71
CA LYS A 292 21.32 11.68 37.18
C LYS A 292 19.92 11.33 37.70
N GLN A 293 18.89 11.38 36.85
CA GLN A 293 17.52 11.02 37.23
C GLN A 293 17.27 9.51 37.21
N ILE A 294 18.19 8.72 36.64
CA ILE A 294 18.10 7.26 36.64
C ILE A 294 18.26 6.75 38.07
N LYS A 295 17.18 6.22 38.65
CA LYS A 295 17.19 5.60 39.99
C LYS A 295 17.69 4.16 39.87
N LEU A 296 18.60 3.74 40.74
CA LEU A 296 19.03 2.34 40.82
C LEU A 296 17.82 1.46 41.22
N GLY A 297 17.39 0.56 40.32
CA GLY A 297 16.33 -0.42 40.56
C GLY A 297 15.10 -0.32 39.63
N GLU A 298 14.98 0.74 38.81
CA GLU A 298 13.90 0.90 37.81
C GLU A 298 14.38 0.54 36.38
N GLU A 299 15.20 -0.51 36.24
CA GLU A 299 15.54 -1.07 34.92
C GLU A 299 14.40 -1.94 34.40
N ASN A 300 13.25 -1.31 34.11
CA ASN A 300 12.22 -1.95 33.31
C ASN A 300 12.63 -1.90 31.84
N ILE A 301 12.29 -2.95 31.08
CA ILE A 301 12.46 -3.01 29.61
C ILE A 301 11.80 -1.79 28.93
N ALA A 302 10.78 -1.19 29.55
CA ALA A 302 10.04 -0.04 29.05
C ALA A 302 10.74 1.34 29.26
N GLY A 303 11.86 1.42 30.00
CA GLY A 303 12.57 2.68 30.27
C GLY A 303 12.30 3.30 31.64
N PHE A 304 13.00 4.40 31.96
CA PHE A 304 12.94 5.08 33.25
C PHE A 304 12.14 6.38 33.18
N LYS A 305 11.55 6.79 34.30
CA LYS A 305 10.83 8.06 34.41
C LYS A 305 11.82 9.22 34.44
N CYS A 306 11.65 10.20 33.56
CA CYS A 306 12.46 11.41 33.56
C CYS A 306 11.67 12.66 33.17
N ASN A 307 12.21 13.80 33.58
CA ASN A 307 11.68 15.12 33.29
C ASN A 307 12.76 15.95 32.56
N PRO A 308 12.38 16.87 31.66
CA PRO A 308 13.33 17.69 30.92
C PRO A 308 14.14 18.60 31.86
N PRO A 309 15.48 18.56 31.81
CA PRO A 309 16.34 19.42 32.61
C PRO A 309 16.16 20.93 32.31
N ARG A 310 15.45 21.64 33.19
CA ARG A 310 15.19 23.09 33.06
C ARG A 310 16.43 23.98 33.23
N ALA A 311 17.52 23.45 33.80
CA ALA A 311 18.74 24.21 34.09
C ALA A 311 19.61 24.50 32.84
N THR A 312 19.24 23.99 31.67
CA THR A 312 20.10 24.01 30.46
C THR A 312 19.92 25.27 29.61
N GLY A 313 18.81 26.00 29.78
CA GLY A 313 18.48 27.20 28.99
C GLY A 313 17.15 27.08 28.24
N SER A 314 16.81 28.11 27.45
CA SER A 314 15.62 28.09 26.58
C SER A 314 15.90 27.24 25.36
N LEU A 315 14.91 26.50 24.83
CA LEU A 315 15.11 25.76 23.58
C LEU A 315 15.25 26.76 22.43
N LEU A 316 16.18 26.47 21.53
CA LEU A 316 16.41 27.27 20.33
C LEU A 316 15.70 26.60 19.14
N ARG A 317 14.95 27.40 18.38
CA ARG A 317 14.38 26.96 17.11
C ARG A 317 15.47 26.86 16.04
N GLN A 318 15.51 25.74 15.33
CA GLN A 318 16.44 25.47 14.23
C GLN A 318 15.67 25.53 12.90
N GLY A 319 16.20 26.25 11.92
CA GLY A 319 15.59 26.41 10.60
C GLY A 319 15.32 27.87 10.20
N PRO A 320 14.79 28.11 8.99
CA PRO A 320 14.21 27.11 8.09
C PRO A 320 15.28 26.17 7.54
N TYR A 321 14.91 24.90 7.34
CA TYR A 321 15.80 23.95 6.68
C TYR A 321 15.99 24.33 5.23
N LEU A 322 17.26 24.33 4.78
CA LEU A 322 17.60 24.59 3.40
C LEU A 322 17.37 23.31 2.59
N VAL A 323 16.38 23.36 1.70
CA VAL A 323 16.08 22.29 0.75
C VAL A 323 17.10 22.33 -0.40
N GLN A 324 17.73 21.18 -0.70
CA GLN A 324 18.68 21.03 -1.80
C GLN A 324 18.27 19.87 -2.71
N PRO A 325 18.08 20.07 -4.04
CA PRO A 325 18.18 21.35 -4.78
C PRO A 325 17.13 22.38 -4.34
N ALA A 326 17.39 23.66 -4.66
CA ALA A 326 16.42 24.71 -4.40
C ALA A 326 15.14 24.45 -5.21
N PRO A 327 13.95 24.62 -4.60
CA PRO A 327 12.68 24.48 -5.31
C PRO A 327 12.58 25.44 -6.50
N THR A 328 11.77 25.05 -7.49
CA THR A 328 11.45 25.90 -8.64
C THR A 328 10.38 26.94 -8.26
N ASP A 329 10.31 28.09 -8.94
CA ASP A 329 9.33 29.15 -8.63
C ASP A 329 7.86 28.65 -8.61
N GLU A 330 7.50 27.72 -9.50
CA GLU A 330 6.16 27.08 -9.51
C GLU A 330 5.90 26.22 -8.26
N GLU A 331 6.95 25.65 -7.67
CA GLU A 331 6.87 24.80 -6.48
C GLU A 331 6.68 25.61 -5.19
N TYR A 332 7.03 26.89 -5.21
CA TYR A 332 6.87 27.83 -4.10
C TYR A 332 5.45 28.42 -3.98
N GLU A 333 4.64 28.32 -5.04
CA GLU A 333 3.25 28.81 -5.00
C GLU A 333 2.31 27.84 -4.28
N SER A 334 2.62 26.55 -4.26
CA SER A 334 1.79 25.52 -3.61
C SER A 334 1.90 25.54 -2.09
N ASP A 335 0.77 25.40 -1.40
CA ASP A 335 0.73 25.30 0.07
C ASP A 335 1.03 23.88 0.53
N ALA A 336 1.81 23.74 1.60
CA ALA A 336 2.11 22.45 2.22
C ALA A 336 0.93 21.96 3.08
N SER A 337 0.64 20.66 3.06
CA SER A 337 -0.52 20.05 3.73
C SER A 337 -0.15 19.14 4.90
N ASP A 338 0.90 18.33 4.79
CA ASP A 338 1.28 17.37 5.83
C ASP A 338 2.75 16.99 5.76
N ILE A 339 3.30 16.57 6.91
CA ILE A 339 4.65 16.05 7.06
C ILE A 339 4.59 14.71 7.81
N LEU A 340 5.39 13.75 7.34
CA LEU A 340 5.59 12.46 7.98
C LEU A 340 7.07 12.09 7.92
N ILE A 341 7.63 11.67 9.06
CA ILE A 341 9.04 11.29 9.20
C ILE A 341 9.14 9.81 9.50
N ILE A 342 9.92 9.12 8.68
CA ILE A 342 10.10 7.68 8.75
C ILE A 342 11.58 7.33 8.77
N ARG A 343 11.90 6.34 9.59
CA ARG A 343 13.20 5.68 9.59
C ARG A 343 12.97 4.17 9.48
N PRO A 344 13.14 3.60 8.28
CA PRO A 344 13.24 2.15 8.13
C PRO A 344 14.47 1.65 8.90
N LYS A 345 14.36 0.49 9.57
CA LYS A 345 15.48 -0.13 10.33
C LYS A 345 16.80 -0.24 9.56
N ASP A 346 16.71 -0.47 8.26
CA ASP A 346 17.88 -0.68 7.39
C ASP A 346 18.48 0.65 6.89
N CYS A 347 17.88 1.79 7.23
CA CYS A 347 18.33 3.11 6.78
C CYS A 347 18.92 3.93 7.95
N PRO A 348 20.16 4.45 7.82
CA PRO A 348 20.76 5.31 8.85
C PRO A 348 20.19 6.75 8.89
N VAL A 349 19.41 7.14 7.87
CA VAL A 349 18.92 8.50 7.62
C VAL A 349 17.41 8.59 7.92
N ASP A 350 16.94 9.76 8.38
CA ASP A 350 15.50 10.05 8.46
C ASP A 350 14.99 10.51 7.09
N ILE A 351 13.87 9.92 6.67
CA ILE A 351 13.16 10.26 5.44
C ILE A 351 12.00 11.19 5.80
N PHE A 352 12.02 12.38 5.22
CA PHE A 352 11.00 13.41 5.32
C PHE A 352 10.09 13.30 4.12
N VAL A 353 8.79 13.17 4.36
CA VAL A 353 7.79 13.16 3.30
C VAL A 353 6.88 14.35 3.53
N VAL A 354 6.89 15.29 2.59
CA VAL A 354 6.09 16.52 2.63
C VAL A 354 5.08 16.47 1.50
N ALA A 355 3.80 16.60 1.82
CA ALA A 355 2.72 16.66 0.84
C ALA A 355 2.25 18.10 0.64
N PHE A 356 1.87 18.43 -0.59
CA PHE A 356 1.39 19.76 -0.99
C PHE A 356 -0.02 19.69 -1.58
N THR A 357 -0.73 20.82 -1.56
CA THR A 357 -2.12 20.95 -2.04
C THR A 357 -2.26 20.79 -3.56
N ASP A 358 -1.18 20.91 -4.33
CA ASP A 358 -1.15 20.66 -5.77
C ASP A 358 -0.96 19.17 -6.13
N GLY A 359 -0.90 18.29 -5.12
CA GLY A 359 -0.66 16.86 -5.28
C GLY A 359 0.81 16.49 -5.46
N ARG A 360 1.76 17.42 -5.25
CA ARG A 360 3.18 17.13 -5.14
C ARG A 360 3.49 16.48 -3.79
N VAL A 361 4.38 15.49 -3.81
CA VAL A 361 4.96 14.87 -2.62
C VAL A 361 6.47 14.89 -2.77
N ASP A 362 7.13 15.62 -1.88
CA ASP A 362 8.58 15.74 -1.83
C ASP A 362 9.12 14.74 -0.81
N ILE A 363 10.01 13.87 -1.26
CA ILE A 363 10.72 12.89 -0.47
C ILE A 363 12.12 13.44 -0.25
N CYS A 364 12.44 13.77 0.99
CA CYS A 364 13.70 14.39 1.34
C CYS A 364 14.46 13.55 2.38
N LEU A 365 15.79 13.57 2.29
CA LEU A 365 16.70 12.86 3.18
C LEU A 365 17.41 13.86 4.10
N GLU A 366 17.44 13.55 5.40
CA GLU A 366 18.17 14.36 6.36
C GLU A 366 19.67 14.07 6.31
N VAL A 367 20.41 14.94 5.60
CA VAL A 367 21.87 14.83 5.49
C VAL A 367 22.55 15.15 6.82
N VAL A 368 22.05 16.17 7.53
CA VAL A 368 22.60 16.62 8.82
C VAL A 368 21.52 16.57 9.87
N LYS A 369 21.66 15.62 10.80
CA LYS A 369 20.73 15.42 11.90
C LYS A 369 20.62 16.64 12.79
N ALA A 370 19.40 16.99 13.17
CA ALA A 370 19.16 17.94 14.24
C ALA A 370 19.89 17.52 15.53
N GLU A 371 20.46 18.48 16.26
CA GLU A 371 21.09 18.21 17.57
C GLU A 371 20.50 19.13 18.63
N GLY A 372 20.71 18.81 19.92
CA GLY A 372 20.26 19.65 21.01
C GLY A 372 20.87 21.05 20.96
N ARG A 373 20.01 22.08 20.87
CA ARG A 373 20.41 23.50 20.89
C ARG A 373 19.54 24.31 21.85
N TRP A 374 20.18 25.21 22.58
CA TRP A 374 19.53 26.10 23.53
C TRP A 374 20.01 27.53 23.30
N SER A 375 19.15 28.51 23.56
CA SER A 375 19.56 29.90 23.59
C SER A 375 20.46 30.15 24.80
N SER A 376 21.66 30.70 24.59
CA SER A 376 22.49 31.17 25.69
C SER A 376 21.94 32.50 26.24
N LYS A 377 21.62 32.56 27.53
CA LYS A 377 21.38 33.85 28.19
C LYS A 377 22.74 34.51 28.42
N ALA A 378 23.05 35.56 27.66
CA ALA A 378 24.17 36.44 27.99
C ALA A 378 23.94 37.02 29.40
N VAL A 379 24.73 36.56 30.38
CA VAL A 379 24.82 37.23 31.68
C VAL A 379 25.50 38.56 31.42
N SER A 380 24.82 39.65 31.78
CA SER A 380 25.30 41.02 31.68
C SER A 380 26.49 41.25 32.60
N THR A 381 27.68 40.83 32.18
CA THR A 381 28.96 41.18 32.81
C THR A 381 30.00 41.32 31.72
N ASN A 382 30.31 42.57 31.29
CA ASN A 382 31.47 43.13 30.56
C ASN A 382 32.38 42.25 29.64
N ILE A 383 31.99 41.03 29.27
CA ILE A 383 32.57 40.11 28.26
C ILE A 383 31.71 40.20 26.97
N CYS A 384 30.80 41.18 26.95
CA CYS A 384 29.73 41.43 25.99
C CYS A 384 30.22 41.52 24.53
N MET A 385 31.40 42.09 24.24
CA MET A 385 31.81 42.23 22.84
C MET A 385 32.24 40.92 22.15
N LYS A 386 32.70 39.90 22.88
CA LYS A 386 33.15 38.63 22.26
C LYS A 386 32.05 37.58 22.19
N MET A 387 31.05 37.66 23.08
CA MET A 387 29.92 36.71 23.17
C MET A 387 28.70 37.16 22.33
N ASP A 388 28.49 38.47 22.16
CA ASP A 388 27.41 38.98 21.30
C ASP A 388 27.70 38.71 19.80
N LEU A 389 28.99 38.70 19.43
CA LEU A 389 29.44 38.21 18.12
C LEU A 389 29.15 36.72 17.91
N ILE A 390 29.14 35.91 18.98
CA ILE A 390 28.85 34.47 18.91
C ILE A 390 27.36 34.23 18.65
N ILE A 391 26.46 34.96 19.30
CA ILE A 391 25.00 34.83 19.08
C ILE A 391 24.63 35.32 17.66
N LEU A 392 25.26 36.40 17.20
CA LEU A 392 25.12 36.87 15.81
C LEU A 392 25.74 35.88 14.81
N GLN A 393 26.90 35.28 15.10
CA GLN A 393 27.50 34.25 14.24
C GLN A 393 26.74 32.92 14.26
N GLU A 394 26.07 32.55 15.36
CA GLU A 394 25.19 31.38 15.44
C GLU A 394 23.89 31.58 14.65
N SER A 395 23.40 32.81 14.54
CA SER A 395 22.33 33.16 13.59
C SER A 395 22.77 33.14 12.12
N HIS A 396 24.09 33.12 11.87
CA HIS A 396 24.71 32.90 10.57
C HIS A 396 25.31 31.48 10.42
N ALA A 397 25.04 30.57 11.38
CA ALA A 397 25.40 29.17 11.21
C ALA A 397 24.64 28.62 10.00
N THR A 398 25.34 27.86 9.15
CA THR A 398 24.76 27.25 7.95
C THR A 398 23.39 26.66 8.26
N PRO A 399 22.33 27.06 7.53
CA PRO A 399 20.99 26.55 7.78
C PRO A 399 21.05 25.01 7.70
N PRO A 400 20.32 24.30 8.57
CA PRO A 400 20.29 22.85 8.52
C PRO A 400 19.77 22.41 7.16
N ILE A 401 20.37 21.37 6.56
CA ILE A 401 20.13 21.00 5.16
C ILE A 401 19.28 19.74 5.10
N ILE A 402 18.24 19.77 4.29
CA ILE A 402 17.46 18.60 3.86
C ILE A 402 17.66 18.46 2.35
N SER A 403 18.01 17.25 1.89
CA SER A 403 18.22 16.98 0.47
C SER A 403 16.97 16.36 -0.13
N THR A 404 16.34 16.99 -1.11
CA THR A 404 15.24 16.38 -1.87
C THR A 404 15.84 15.26 -2.72
N TYR A 405 15.36 14.04 -2.48
CA TYR A 405 15.72 12.87 -3.26
C TYR A 405 14.83 12.76 -4.49
N GLU A 406 13.53 12.86 -4.29
CA GLU A 406 12.53 12.68 -5.34
C GLU A 406 11.34 13.61 -5.08
N SER A 407 10.79 14.20 -6.13
CA SER A 407 9.54 14.96 -6.08
C SER A 407 8.54 14.30 -7.02
N ILE A 408 7.44 13.80 -6.46
CA ILE A 408 6.46 13.00 -7.17
C ILE A 408 5.17 13.80 -7.29
N LYS A 409 4.69 14.02 -8.52
CA LYS A 409 3.35 14.57 -8.77
C LYS A 409 2.35 13.44 -8.96
N ILE A 410 1.42 13.30 -8.03
CA ILE A 410 0.52 12.13 -7.97
C ILE A 410 -0.42 12.08 -9.19
N LEU A 411 -1.08 13.19 -9.54
CA LEU A 411 -1.96 13.35 -10.71
C LEU A 411 -1.82 14.79 -11.28
N GLN A 412 -2.29 15.01 -12.50
CA GLN A 412 -2.28 16.33 -13.18
C GLN A 412 -3.55 17.16 -12.91
N SER A 413 -4.26 16.89 -11.80
CA SER A 413 -5.50 17.60 -11.44
C SER A 413 -5.19 18.83 -10.58
N HIS A 414 -6.04 19.85 -10.60
CA HIS A 414 -5.83 21.08 -9.82
C HIS A 414 -6.53 21.06 -8.44
N ASP A 415 -7.42 20.11 -8.17
CA ASP A 415 -8.26 20.09 -6.96
C ASP A 415 -8.00 18.85 -6.08
N PHE A 416 -6.79 18.71 -5.53
CA PHE A 416 -6.44 17.60 -4.62
C PHE A 416 -6.97 17.74 -3.19
N GLY A 417 -7.40 18.95 -2.81
CA GLY A 417 -7.72 19.29 -1.43
C GLY A 417 -6.47 19.30 -0.54
N TYR A 418 -6.61 18.84 0.71
CA TYR A 418 -5.50 18.73 1.66
C TYR A 418 -5.08 17.27 1.81
N PRO A 419 -4.05 16.79 1.08
CA PRO A 419 -3.60 15.42 1.19
C PRO A 419 -3.06 15.11 2.59
N THR A 420 -3.33 13.89 3.06
CA THR A 420 -2.89 13.43 4.39
C THR A 420 -2.06 12.16 4.30
N LEU A 421 -1.01 12.11 5.12
CA LEU A 421 -0.02 11.03 5.13
C LEU A 421 -0.28 10.09 6.31
N SER A 422 -0.31 8.80 6.04
CA SER A 422 -0.41 7.76 7.06
C SER A 422 0.61 6.66 6.82
N LYS A 423 1.33 6.27 7.89
CA LYS A 423 2.31 5.18 7.85
C LYS A 423 1.65 3.81 7.88
N ASP A 424 2.31 2.83 7.27
CA ASP A 424 1.91 1.44 7.43
C ASP A 424 2.35 0.86 8.81
N PRO A 425 1.51 0.09 9.51
CA PRO A 425 1.87 -0.50 10.80
C PRO A 425 2.82 -1.70 10.72
N ILE A 426 2.95 -2.34 9.55
CA ILE A 426 3.81 -3.52 9.33
C ILE A 426 5.08 -3.10 8.59
N TYR A 427 4.93 -2.35 7.50
CA TYR A 427 5.99 -2.00 6.58
C TYR A 427 6.48 -0.57 6.81
N GLU A 428 7.60 -0.43 7.50
CA GLU A 428 8.25 0.86 7.74
C GLU A 428 8.71 1.56 6.45
N ASP A 429 8.72 0.87 5.30
CA ASP A 429 9.09 1.42 3.99
C ASP A 429 7.89 1.88 3.15
N THR A 430 6.68 1.90 3.73
CA THR A 430 5.43 2.17 2.99
C THR A 430 4.58 3.24 3.67
N ILE A 431 4.11 4.19 2.85
CA ILE A 431 3.22 5.28 3.25
C ILE A 431 1.99 5.27 2.36
N TYR A 432 0.84 5.62 2.93
CA TYR A 432 -0.36 5.92 2.17
C TYR A 432 -0.63 7.42 2.16
N ILE A 433 -0.96 7.93 0.98
CA ILE A 433 -1.34 9.31 0.73
C ILE A 433 -2.82 9.29 0.38
N SER A 434 -3.65 9.90 1.22
CA SER A 434 -5.08 10.09 0.96
C SER A 434 -5.33 11.51 0.44
N HIS A 435 -6.13 11.61 -0.62
CA HIS A 435 -6.48 12.89 -1.25
C HIS A 435 -7.90 12.83 -1.83
N ALA A 436 -8.37 13.93 -2.44
CA ALA A 436 -9.75 14.03 -2.93
C ALA A 436 -10.12 13.05 -4.07
N GLU A 437 -9.14 12.49 -4.78
CA GLU A 437 -9.36 11.62 -5.94
C GLU A 437 -9.01 10.13 -5.66
N GLY A 438 -8.49 9.81 -4.47
CA GLY A 438 -8.05 8.45 -4.19
C GLY A 438 -7.08 8.28 -3.02
N VAL A 439 -6.57 7.04 -2.92
CA VAL A 439 -5.45 6.67 -2.06
C VAL A 439 -4.32 6.10 -2.91
N HIS A 440 -3.12 6.65 -2.74
CA HIS A 440 -1.89 6.10 -3.33
C HIS A 440 -1.00 5.53 -2.23
N ALA A 441 -0.37 4.38 -2.48
CA ALA A 441 0.74 3.89 -1.68
C ALA A 441 2.06 4.29 -2.32
N LEU A 442 2.96 4.78 -1.48
CA LEU A 442 4.34 5.09 -1.81
C LEU A 442 5.23 4.07 -1.11
N VAL A 443 6.00 3.31 -1.89
CA VAL A 443 6.88 2.25 -1.40
C VAL A 443 8.33 2.58 -1.72
N PHE A 444 9.15 2.68 -0.68
CA PHE A 444 10.58 3.08 -0.76
C PHE A 444 11.55 1.91 -0.94
N LYS A 445 11.06 0.67 -0.78
CA LYS A 445 11.88 -0.55 -0.85
C LYS A 445 12.90 -0.61 -2.01
N PRO A 446 12.53 -0.24 -3.26
CA PRO A 446 13.43 -0.42 -4.41
C PRO A 446 14.79 0.25 -4.25
N TRP A 447 14.84 1.43 -3.64
CA TRP A 447 16.08 2.21 -3.43
C TRP A 447 16.62 2.10 -2.01
N LEU A 448 15.80 1.76 -1.01
CA LEU A 448 16.29 1.41 0.32
C LEU A 448 17.25 0.21 0.28
N ASP A 449 16.93 -0.81 -0.52
CA ASP A 449 17.81 -1.97 -0.72
C ASP A 449 19.14 -1.59 -1.42
N GLU A 450 19.17 -0.49 -2.20
CA GLU A 450 20.38 0.03 -2.84
C GLU A 450 21.23 0.88 -1.90
N LEU A 451 20.62 1.56 -0.93
CA LEU A 451 21.31 2.46 0.01
C LEU A 451 22.38 1.74 0.84
N ASP A 452 22.17 0.45 1.13
CA ASP A 452 23.14 -0.39 1.85
C ASP A 452 24.28 -0.91 0.95
N GLN A 453 24.08 -0.90 -0.38
CA GLN A 453 24.97 -1.55 -1.35
C GLN A 453 25.77 -0.59 -2.24
N VAL A 454 25.28 0.63 -2.49
CA VAL A 454 25.84 1.55 -3.50
C VAL A 454 25.87 3.00 -3.00
N ASP A 455 26.98 3.71 -3.26
CA ASP A 455 27.18 5.14 -2.94
C ASP A 455 26.30 6.10 -3.77
N SER A 456 25.47 5.60 -4.68
CA SER A 456 24.59 6.39 -5.54
C SER A 456 23.29 5.64 -5.80
N LEU A 457 22.19 6.26 -5.39
CA LEU A 457 20.84 5.73 -5.58
C LEU A 457 20.45 5.90 -7.06
N THR A 458 19.96 4.83 -7.69
CA THR A 458 19.59 4.84 -9.11
C THR A 458 18.11 4.56 -9.37
N ARG A 459 17.37 4.16 -8.34
CA ARG A 459 15.96 3.75 -8.44
C ARG A 459 15.02 4.76 -7.79
N ASP A 460 13.91 5.03 -8.45
CA ASP A 460 12.85 5.89 -7.93
C ASP A 460 11.91 5.10 -7.01
N SER A 461 11.13 5.82 -6.19
CA SER A 461 10.10 5.23 -5.34
C SER A 461 8.96 4.68 -6.19
N THR A 462 8.38 3.55 -5.80
CA THR A 462 7.24 3.00 -6.52
C THR A 462 5.93 3.58 -5.98
N LEU A 463 5.24 4.35 -6.81
CA LEU A 463 3.90 4.86 -6.53
C LEU A 463 2.83 3.91 -7.09
N VAL A 464 1.97 3.40 -6.23
CA VAL A 464 0.88 2.48 -6.58
C VAL A 464 -0.46 3.15 -6.25
N HIS A 465 -1.30 3.38 -7.25
CA HIS A 465 -2.65 3.87 -7.01
C HIS A 465 -3.52 2.72 -6.52
N ILE A 466 -3.95 2.79 -5.27
CA ILE A 466 -4.70 1.73 -4.60
C ILE A 466 -6.21 1.91 -4.79
N ILE A 467 -6.75 3.08 -4.43
CA ILE A 467 -8.19 3.37 -4.47
C ILE A 467 -8.42 4.57 -5.39
N ARG A 468 -9.23 4.42 -6.44
CA ARG A 468 -9.67 5.53 -7.30
C ARG A 468 -11.10 5.93 -6.94
N THR A 469 -11.34 7.19 -6.62
CA THR A 469 -12.70 7.69 -6.35
C THR A 469 -13.32 8.43 -7.53
N SER A 470 -12.52 8.84 -8.53
CA SER A 470 -13.03 9.45 -9.77
C SER A 470 -13.42 8.37 -10.80
N THR A 471 -14.67 8.42 -11.29
CA THR A 471 -15.09 7.68 -12.48
C THR A 471 -14.91 8.54 -13.72
N THR A 472 -14.68 7.91 -14.87
CA THR A 472 -14.39 8.55 -16.17
C THR A 472 -15.21 9.82 -16.45
N SER A 473 -14.51 10.96 -16.51
CA SER A 473 -14.83 12.22 -17.20
C SER A 473 -16.08 13.05 -16.84
N SER A 474 -16.94 12.70 -15.88
CA SER A 474 -18.05 13.62 -15.50
C SER A 474 -18.70 13.48 -14.11
N ALA A 475 -18.27 12.57 -13.24
CA ALA A 475 -18.82 12.48 -11.88
C ALA A 475 -18.02 13.36 -10.91
N GLN A 476 -18.71 14.07 -10.02
CA GLN A 476 -18.10 14.78 -8.89
C GLN A 476 -17.31 13.77 -8.04
N SER A 477 -16.01 14.04 -7.82
CA SER A 477 -15.16 13.16 -7.01
C SER A 477 -15.67 13.07 -5.58
N THR A 478 -15.75 11.86 -5.01
CA THR A 478 -16.03 11.67 -3.58
C THR A 478 -14.70 11.61 -2.82
N PRO A 479 -14.28 12.69 -2.15
CA PRO A 479 -13.01 12.72 -1.44
C PRO A 479 -12.96 11.71 -0.30
N ILE A 480 -11.77 11.16 -0.07
CA ILE A 480 -11.49 10.32 1.10
C ILE A 480 -11.22 11.23 2.29
N VAL A 481 -11.99 11.01 3.35
CA VAL A 481 -11.99 11.81 4.58
C VAL A 481 -11.13 11.18 5.66
N ALA A 482 -10.85 9.88 5.57
CA ALA A 482 -10.05 9.18 6.56
C ALA A 482 -9.48 7.87 6.01
N LEU A 483 -8.35 7.45 6.57
CA LEU A 483 -7.65 6.23 6.21
C LEU A 483 -7.03 5.61 7.45
N ASP A 484 -7.21 4.31 7.66
CA ASP A 484 -6.49 3.57 8.70
C ASP A 484 -6.28 2.11 8.29
N VAL A 485 -5.24 1.49 8.84
CA VAL A 485 -4.80 0.13 8.48
C VAL A 485 -4.87 -0.78 9.69
N ILE A 486 -5.60 -1.88 9.56
CA ILE A 486 -5.68 -2.92 10.57
C ILE A 486 -4.64 -4.01 10.28
N ASN A 487 -4.00 -4.48 11.35
CA ASN A 487 -3.26 -5.72 11.34
C ASN A 487 -3.73 -6.54 12.54
N ASP A 488 -4.55 -7.55 12.29
CA ASP A 488 -5.06 -8.46 13.30
C ASP A 488 -4.94 -9.90 12.80
N ALA A 489 -4.57 -10.83 13.69
CA ALA A 489 -4.37 -12.22 13.32
C ALA A 489 -5.65 -12.91 12.77
N TYR A 490 -6.83 -12.41 13.14
CA TYR A 490 -8.13 -12.98 12.73
C TYR A 490 -8.79 -12.21 11.58
N LEU A 491 -8.65 -10.88 11.56
CA LEU A 491 -9.21 -10.03 10.49
C LEU A 491 -8.28 -9.91 9.29
N GLY A 492 -6.99 -10.22 9.47
CA GLY A 492 -5.97 -10.06 8.44
C GLY A 492 -5.37 -8.66 8.42
N TYR A 493 -4.77 -8.34 7.28
CA TYR A 493 -4.11 -7.07 7.02
C TYR A 493 -4.95 -6.29 6.01
N LEU A 494 -5.73 -5.33 6.50
CA LEU A 494 -6.74 -4.60 5.71
C LEU A 494 -6.51 -3.09 5.82
N LEU A 495 -6.81 -2.38 4.74
CA LEU A 495 -6.84 -0.93 4.68
C LEU A 495 -8.30 -0.47 4.57
N PHE A 496 -8.72 0.44 5.45
CA PHE A 496 -10.05 1.03 5.43
C PHE A 496 -9.96 2.49 5.03
N ALA A 497 -10.56 2.83 3.90
CA ALA A 497 -10.75 4.22 3.48
C ALA A 497 -12.21 4.63 3.69
N LEU A 498 -12.44 5.80 4.29
CA LEU A 498 -13.77 6.39 4.50
C LEU A 498 -13.95 7.59 3.56
N THR A 499 -15.01 7.61 2.77
CA THR A 499 -15.36 8.73 1.89
C THR A 499 -16.14 9.83 2.65
N ASN A 500 -16.26 11.01 2.05
CA ASN A 500 -17.12 12.08 2.57
C ASN A 500 -18.61 11.73 2.60
N THR A 501 -19.06 10.79 1.78
CA THR A 501 -20.43 10.26 1.79
C THR A 501 -20.67 9.22 2.89
N MET A 502 -19.69 9.01 3.78
CA MET A 502 -19.68 7.96 4.80
C MET A 502 -19.77 6.54 4.21
N GLN A 503 -19.12 6.30 3.07
CA GLN A 503 -18.94 4.95 2.54
C GLN A 503 -17.56 4.44 2.96
N ILE A 504 -17.51 3.20 3.44
CA ILE A 504 -16.26 2.54 3.80
C ILE A 504 -15.81 1.61 2.68
N LEU A 505 -14.53 1.69 2.33
CA LEU A 505 -13.89 0.87 1.31
C LEU A 505 -12.81 0.03 2.00
N PRO A 506 -13.11 -1.24 2.34
CA PRO A 506 -12.09 -2.17 2.81
C PRO A 506 -11.27 -2.71 1.63
N LEU A 507 -9.96 -2.80 1.83
CA LEU A 507 -9.06 -3.42 0.89
C LEU A 507 -8.11 -4.38 1.59
N ASP A 508 -8.04 -5.60 1.08
CA ASP A 508 -7.09 -6.60 1.55
C ASP A 508 -5.68 -6.25 1.06
N LEU A 509 -4.75 -6.08 2.00
CA LEU A 509 -3.36 -5.85 1.71
C LEU A 509 -2.58 -7.17 1.77
N SER A 510 -1.75 -7.42 0.77
CA SER A 510 -0.92 -8.63 0.73
C SER A 510 0.36 -8.45 1.54
N LEU A 511 0.67 -9.41 2.40
CA LEU A 511 1.98 -9.49 3.03
C LEU A 511 3.05 -9.83 1.97
N ARG A 512 4.12 -9.03 1.92
CA ARG A 512 5.30 -9.27 1.10
C ARG A 512 5.99 -10.54 1.58
N VAL A 513 6.01 -11.58 0.75
CA VAL A 513 6.84 -12.75 0.97
C VAL A 513 8.29 -12.31 0.74
N GLN A 514 9.11 -12.31 1.80
CA GLN A 514 10.57 -12.23 1.65
C GLN A 514 11.01 -13.51 0.93
N THR A 515 11.24 -13.41 -0.37
CA THR A 515 12.08 -14.40 -1.06
C THR A 515 13.51 -14.11 -0.61
N ASP A 516 13.97 -14.80 0.43
CA ASP A 516 15.39 -14.83 0.75
C ASP A 516 16.17 -15.23 -0.52
N PRO A 517 17.16 -14.45 -0.97
CA PRO A 517 17.99 -14.79 -2.13
C PRO A 517 19.00 -15.92 -1.83
N GLU A 518 18.72 -16.77 -0.83
CA GLU A 518 19.54 -17.93 -0.48
C GLU A 518 18.74 -19.24 -0.65
N THR A 519 18.32 -19.55 -1.88
CA THR A 519 18.05 -20.95 -2.25
C THR A 519 18.15 -21.16 -3.76
N ILE A 520 19.36 -21.60 -4.17
CA ILE A 520 19.63 -22.46 -5.34
C ILE A 520 19.18 -21.90 -6.71
N GLU A 521 19.93 -20.94 -7.25
CA GLU A 521 20.21 -20.91 -8.69
C GLU A 521 21.64 -21.40 -8.93
N THR A 522 21.81 -22.71 -9.10
CA THR A 522 22.97 -23.26 -9.80
C THR A 522 22.89 -22.88 -11.28
N LYS A 523 23.27 -21.64 -11.61
CA LYS A 523 23.62 -21.28 -12.99
C LYS A 523 24.95 -21.99 -13.33
N PRO A 524 24.99 -22.89 -14.33
CA PRO A 524 26.24 -23.50 -14.74
C PRO A 524 27.11 -22.44 -15.42
N LYS A 525 28.35 -22.31 -14.93
CA LYS A 525 29.43 -21.53 -15.57
C LYS A 525 29.58 -21.94 -17.03
N PRO A 526 29.49 -21.02 -18.01
CA PRO A 526 30.01 -21.27 -19.35
C PRO A 526 31.54 -21.20 -19.30
N GLN A 527 32.18 -22.29 -19.70
CA GLN A 527 33.61 -22.39 -19.87
C GLN A 527 34.10 -21.43 -20.97
N MET A 528 35.27 -20.86 -20.70
CA MET A 528 36.04 -20.02 -21.63
C MET A 528 36.45 -20.77 -22.89
N LEU A 529 36.43 -20.09 -24.04
CA LEU A 529 37.35 -20.21 -25.19
C LEU A 529 37.16 -18.95 -26.08
N PRO A 530 38.14 -18.54 -26.90
CA PRO A 530 38.57 -17.15 -27.01
C PRO A 530 37.98 -16.37 -28.19
N LYS A 531 38.05 -15.05 -28.03
CA LYS A 531 37.75 -13.98 -28.99
C LYS A 531 38.37 -14.23 -30.37
N VAL A 532 37.57 -14.02 -31.41
CA VAL A 532 38.03 -13.48 -32.70
C VAL A 532 37.11 -12.30 -33.05
N SER A 533 37.77 -11.18 -33.32
CA SER A 533 37.22 -9.91 -33.80
C SER A 533 36.52 -10.07 -35.15
N ASP A 534 35.46 -9.31 -35.39
CA ASP A 534 35.48 -8.32 -36.47
C ASP A 534 34.36 -7.30 -36.34
N SER A 535 34.75 -6.09 -36.71
CA SER A 535 34.04 -4.81 -36.74
C SER A 535 32.87 -4.77 -37.73
N ALA A 536 31.79 -4.04 -37.40
CA ALA A 536 31.45 -2.77 -38.08
C ALA A 536 30.02 -2.25 -37.73
N THR A 537 29.97 -0.92 -37.57
CA THR A 537 28.87 0.04 -37.92
C THR A 537 27.59 0.17 -37.07
N SER A 538 27.68 1.07 -36.07
CA SER A 538 26.88 2.30 -35.83
C SER A 538 25.44 2.51 -36.36
N LYS A 539 24.52 2.67 -35.39
CA LYS A 539 23.50 3.76 -35.16
C LYS A 539 22.32 3.97 -36.14
N PRO A 540 21.24 4.73 -35.79
CA PRO A 540 20.58 5.04 -34.50
C PRO A 540 19.01 5.03 -34.53
N SER A 541 18.37 5.43 -33.41
CA SER A 541 17.02 6.06 -33.26
C SER A 541 15.77 5.20 -33.59
N SER A 542 14.58 5.34 -32.98
CA SER A 542 14.00 6.16 -31.92
C SER A 542 12.55 5.68 -31.70
N SER A 543 12.01 5.96 -30.50
CA SER A 543 10.60 6.30 -30.19
C SER A 543 9.46 5.30 -30.45
N ASN A 544 8.87 4.86 -29.34
CA ASN A 544 7.44 4.84 -29.00
C ASN A 544 6.42 4.35 -30.05
N GLN A 545 5.73 3.26 -29.71
CA GLN A 545 4.26 3.23 -29.73
C GLN A 545 3.75 2.08 -28.83
N ALA A 546 2.86 2.46 -27.91
CA ALA A 546 2.11 1.57 -27.05
C ALA A 546 0.85 1.07 -27.78
N SER A 547 0.48 -0.20 -27.58
CA SER A 547 -0.90 -0.68 -27.36
C SER A 547 -1.00 -2.18 -27.60
N ASN A 548 -1.58 -2.91 -26.64
CA ASN A 548 -2.31 -4.18 -26.80
C ASN A 548 -2.06 -4.98 -28.09
N GLU A 549 -1.02 -5.80 -28.10
CA GLU A 549 -1.12 -7.09 -28.79
C GLU A 549 -1.16 -8.16 -27.72
N GLU A 550 -2.36 -8.75 -27.52
CA GLU A 550 -2.45 -10.15 -27.12
C GLU A 550 -1.36 -10.88 -27.88
N ARG A 551 -0.40 -11.49 -27.18
CA ARG A 551 0.77 -12.15 -27.79
C ARG A 551 0.25 -13.06 -28.91
N LYS A 552 0.29 -12.61 -30.16
CA LYS A 552 -0.03 -13.45 -31.32
C LYS A 552 1.09 -14.48 -31.36
N LEU A 553 0.85 -15.63 -30.74
CA LEU A 553 1.80 -16.73 -30.59
C LEU A 553 2.31 -17.26 -31.95
N TYR A 554 1.65 -16.85 -33.03
CA TYR A 554 2.03 -17.10 -34.41
C TYR A 554 1.73 -15.87 -35.29
N SER A 555 2.77 -15.31 -35.90
CA SER A 555 2.64 -14.24 -36.91
C SER A 555 2.55 -14.85 -38.32
N SER A 556 1.47 -14.56 -39.03
CA SER A 556 1.29 -15.03 -40.41
C SER A 556 1.97 -14.09 -41.40
N LEU A 557 2.55 -14.64 -42.47
CA LEU A 557 3.03 -13.86 -43.61
C LEU A 557 1.88 -13.23 -44.44
N LEU A 558 0.63 -13.62 -44.16
CA LEU A 558 -0.57 -13.20 -44.88
C LEU A 558 -1.38 -12.21 -44.03
N GLU A 559 -0.79 -11.07 -43.70
CA GLU A 559 -1.35 -10.13 -42.71
C GLU A 559 -2.60 -9.38 -43.19
N SER A 560 -2.79 -9.24 -44.51
CA SER A 560 -4.00 -8.67 -45.12
C SER A 560 -4.78 -9.70 -45.95
N PRO A 561 -6.13 -9.63 -45.95
CA PRO A 561 -6.96 -10.38 -46.89
C PRO A 561 -6.63 -9.92 -48.31
N PHE A 562 -6.51 -10.88 -49.24
CA PHE A 562 -6.23 -10.58 -50.64
C PHE A 562 -7.49 -9.99 -51.28
N ILE A 563 -7.55 -8.66 -51.36
CA ILE A 563 -8.55 -7.94 -52.12
C ILE A 563 -8.04 -7.93 -53.56
N GLN A 564 -8.57 -8.84 -54.37
CA GLN A 564 -8.36 -8.77 -55.81
C GLN A 564 -9.26 -7.65 -56.33
N ASP A 565 -8.68 -6.59 -56.87
CA ASP A 565 -9.41 -5.75 -57.83
C ASP A 565 -9.82 -6.72 -58.94
N GLN A 566 -11.09 -7.12 -58.96
CA GLN A 566 -11.58 -7.99 -60.01
C GLN A 566 -11.22 -7.30 -61.33
N PRO A 567 -10.53 -7.98 -62.27
CA PRO A 567 -10.48 -7.47 -63.62
C PRO A 567 -11.93 -7.52 -64.08
N ASP A 568 -12.58 -6.35 -64.08
CA ASP A 568 -13.94 -6.17 -64.51
C ASP A 568 -14.12 -6.92 -65.84
N GLY A 569 -14.74 -8.11 -65.78
CA GLY A 569 -15.24 -8.82 -66.95
C GLY A 569 -16.34 -8.02 -67.68
N SER A 570 -16.62 -6.81 -67.18
CA SER A 570 -17.57 -5.83 -67.67
C SER A 570 -16.93 -4.70 -68.49
N ASN A 571 -15.61 -4.46 -68.38
CA ASN A 571 -14.89 -3.49 -69.20
C ASN A 571 -14.54 -4.12 -70.55
N LYS A 572 -15.57 -4.42 -71.35
CA LYS A 572 -15.43 -4.59 -72.80
C LYS A 572 -14.50 -3.49 -73.28
N ILE A 573 -13.47 -3.83 -74.06
CA ILE A 573 -12.63 -2.85 -74.76
C ILE A 573 -13.61 -1.87 -75.41
N ASN A 574 -13.76 -0.69 -74.83
CA ASN A 574 -14.71 0.31 -75.30
C ASN A 574 -14.08 0.92 -76.56
N LEU A 575 -14.18 0.18 -77.66
CA LEU A 575 -13.91 0.65 -79.02
C LEU A 575 -14.92 1.71 -79.45
N SER A 576 -15.78 2.20 -78.56
CA SER A 576 -16.87 3.11 -78.84
C SER A 576 -16.67 4.49 -78.22
N HIS A 577 -15.54 5.14 -78.48
CA HIS A 577 -15.59 6.60 -78.62
C HIS A 577 -16.29 6.90 -79.95
N LYS A 578 -17.63 7.01 -79.91
CA LYS A 578 -18.48 7.31 -81.07
C LYS A 578 -18.04 8.64 -81.70
N LEU A 579 -17.37 8.59 -82.85
CA LEU A 579 -17.48 9.68 -83.81
C LEU A 579 -18.94 9.68 -84.30
N ALA A 580 -19.54 10.87 -84.39
CA ALA A 580 -20.87 11.09 -84.97
C ALA A 580 -20.99 10.36 -86.33
N PRO A 581 -22.18 9.89 -86.74
CA PRO A 581 -22.30 8.94 -87.84
C PRO A 581 -21.85 9.57 -89.15
N VAL A 582 -20.62 9.30 -89.57
CA VAL A 582 -20.18 9.49 -90.95
C VAL A 582 -20.38 8.14 -91.63
N ASN A 583 -21.29 8.11 -92.60
CA ASN A 583 -21.70 6.96 -93.43
C ASN A 583 -20.66 5.81 -93.49
N THR A 584 -20.97 4.67 -92.89
CA THR A 584 -20.16 3.43 -92.89
C THR A 584 -20.11 2.69 -94.24
N ARG A 585 -20.32 3.42 -95.35
CA ARG A 585 -20.12 2.95 -96.73
C ARG A 585 -19.19 3.85 -97.56
N ALA A 586 -18.58 4.86 -96.95
CA ALA A 586 -17.53 5.67 -97.58
C ALA A 586 -16.14 5.17 -97.13
N GLU A 587 -15.17 5.12 -98.06
CA GLU A 587 -13.76 4.86 -97.75
C GLU A 587 -13.30 5.74 -96.58
N ILE A 588 -12.67 5.12 -95.58
CA ILE A 588 -12.11 5.82 -94.42
C ILE A 588 -10.98 6.71 -94.92
N GLN A 589 -11.26 7.99 -95.13
CA GLN A 589 -10.23 8.97 -95.47
C GLN A 589 -9.30 9.15 -94.26
N VAL A 590 -7.98 9.04 -94.50
CA VAL A 590 -6.95 9.22 -93.48
C VAL A 590 -6.90 10.69 -93.10
N THR A 591 -7.71 11.07 -92.11
CA THR A 591 -7.69 12.40 -91.51
C THR A 591 -6.87 12.35 -90.22
N PRO A 592 -6.23 13.46 -89.81
CA PRO A 592 -5.50 13.51 -88.55
C PRO A 592 -6.35 13.13 -87.32
N GLN A 593 -7.68 13.31 -87.40
CA GLN A 593 -8.60 12.94 -86.33
C GLN A 593 -8.83 11.42 -86.23
N THR A 594 -8.94 10.69 -87.36
CA THR A 594 -9.08 9.22 -87.33
C THR A 594 -7.81 8.53 -86.83
N LEU A 595 -6.62 9.05 -87.16
CA LEU A 595 -5.35 8.53 -86.63
C LEU A 595 -5.19 8.78 -85.12
N ARG A 596 -5.59 9.94 -84.60
CA ARG A 596 -5.58 10.21 -83.15
C ARG A 596 -6.54 9.29 -82.40
N TYR A 597 -7.71 9.02 -82.96
CA TYR A 597 -8.67 8.07 -82.39
C TYR A 597 -8.10 6.64 -82.35
N MET A 598 -7.51 6.16 -83.45
CA MET A 598 -6.84 4.86 -83.47
C MET A 598 -5.69 4.80 -82.46
N GLY A 599 -4.90 5.87 -82.33
CA GLY A 599 -3.86 5.99 -81.30
C GLY A 599 -4.44 5.85 -79.88
N GLY A 600 -5.54 6.53 -79.58
CA GLY A 600 -6.22 6.42 -78.28
C GLY A 600 -6.78 5.02 -78.00
N VAL A 601 -7.31 4.34 -79.03
CA VAL A 601 -7.77 2.95 -78.90
C VAL A 601 -6.60 1.99 -78.64
N VAL A 602 -5.50 2.14 -79.38
CA VAL A 602 -4.29 1.32 -79.17
C VAL A 602 -3.72 1.53 -77.78
N GLU A 603 -3.70 2.78 -77.29
CA GLU A 603 -3.22 3.09 -75.94
C GLU A 603 -4.11 2.48 -74.86
N ASN A 604 -5.43 2.53 -75.03
CA ASN A 604 -6.37 1.88 -74.10
C ASN A 604 -6.18 0.36 -74.07
N VAL A 605 -5.97 -0.28 -75.23
CA VAL A 605 -5.69 -1.73 -75.29
C VAL A 605 -4.35 -2.05 -74.64
N ARG A 606 -3.33 -1.22 -74.86
CA ARG A 606 -2.00 -1.39 -74.25
C ARG A 606 -2.08 -1.27 -72.73
N HIS A 607 -2.81 -0.27 -72.23
CA HIS A 607 -3.03 -0.07 -70.79
C HIS A 607 -3.79 -1.24 -70.17
N HIS A 608 -4.80 -1.79 -70.85
CA HIS A 608 -5.54 -2.95 -70.37
C HIS A 608 -4.67 -4.21 -70.32
N ASN A 609 -3.88 -4.49 -71.36
CA ASN A 609 -2.94 -5.60 -71.35
C ASN A 609 -1.90 -5.47 -70.25
N GLN A 610 -1.37 -4.26 -70.04
CA GLN A 610 -0.40 -4.01 -68.97
C GLN A 610 -1.01 -4.23 -67.59
N ASN A 611 -2.24 -3.79 -67.37
CA ASN A 611 -2.95 -4.03 -66.12
C ASN A 611 -3.21 -5.53 -65.89
N SER A 612 -3.65 -6.27 -66.92
CA SER A 612 -3.87 -7.72 -66.81
C SER A 612 -2.57 -8.49 -66.48
N ILE A 613 -1.43 -8.08 -67.04
CA ILE A 613 -0.12 -8.67 -66.71
C ILE A 613 0.26 -8.36 -65.25
N GLN A 614 0.04 -7.13 -64.79
CA GLN A 614 0.29 -6.74 -63.40
C GLN A 614 -0.59 -7.53 -62.42
N THR A 615 -1.88 -7.70 -62.72
CA THR A 615 -2.78 -8.54 -61.92
C THR A 615 -2.30 -9.99 -61.87
N GLY A 616 -1.87 -10.54 -63.01
CA GLY A 616 -1.31 -11.89 -63.07
C GLY A 616 -0.08 -12.06 -62.19
N ASN A 617 0.85 -11.11 -62.23
CA ASN A 617 2.04 -11.12 -61.38
C ASN A 617 1.69 -11.03 -59.89
N ASN A 618 0.75 -10.14 -59.51
CA ASN A 618 0.31 -9.99 -58.12
C ASN A 618 -0.33 -11.28 -57.56
N ILE A 619 -1.10 -12.00 -58.38
CA ILE A 619 -1.68 -13.30 -57.99
C ILE A 619 -0.57 -14.34 -57.79
N GLN A 620 0.41 -14.38 -58.71
CA GLN A 620 1.53 -15.30 -58.61
C GLN A 620 2.37 -15.05 -57.36
N ASP A 621 2.64 -13.79 -57.04
CA ASP A 621 3.36 -13.39 -55.83
C ASP A 621 2.57 -13.81 -54.58
N ARG A 622 1.25 -13.60 -54.55
CA ARG A 622 0.39 -14.03 -53.44
C ARG A 622 0.39 -15.55 -53.26
N LEU A 623 0.31 -16.31 -54.34
CA LEU A 623 0.33 -17.78 -54.29
C LEU A 623 1.67 -18.28 -53.74
N SER A 624 2.77 -17.64 -54.13
CA SER A 624 4.09 -17.96 -53.59
C SER A 624 4.19 -17.71 -52.07
N LEU A 625 3.55 -16.65 -51.57
CA LEU A 625 3.46 -16.35 -50.14
C LEU A 625 2.60 -17.37 -49.39
N GLN A 626 1.46 -17.78 -49.98
CA GLN A 626 0.61 -18.80 -49.38
C GLN A 626 1.32 -20.15 -49.24
N LEU A 627 2.07 -20.57 -50.25
CA LEU A 627 2.87 -21.80 -50.16
C LEU A 627 3.89 -21.74 -49.02
N LYS A 628 4.65 -20.63 -48.92
CA LYS A 628 5.62 -20.44 -47.83
C LYS A 628 4.97 -20.42 -46.44
N GLU A 629 3.81 -19.79 -46.32
CA GLU A 629 3.06 -19.76 -45.07
C GLU A 629 2.57 -21.16 -44.69
N THR A 630 2.06 -21.96 -45.63
CA THR A 630 1.65 -23.34 -45.34
C THR A 630 2.80 -24.22 -44.87
N GLU A 631 3.99 -24.07 -45.46
CA GLU A 631 5.20 -24.77 -45.03
C GLU A 631 5.56 -24.39 -43.58
N LYS A 632 5.53 -23.08 -43.26
CA LYS A 632 5.74 -22.56 -41.91
C LYS A 632 4.70 -23.09 -40.91
N GLN A 633 3.44 -23.21 -41.30
CA GLN A 633 2.37 -23.75 -40.44
C GLN A 633 2.58 -25.23 -40.14
N ILE A 634 2.96 -26.03 -41.14
CA ILE A 634 3.26 -27.46 -40.97
C ILE A 634 4.46 -27.64 -40.03
N GLU A 635 5.54 -26.88 -40.24
CA GLU A 635 6.71 -26.94 -39.38
C GLU A 635 6.37 -26.54 -37.93
N LYS A 636 5.56 -25.49 -37.75
CA LYS A 636 5.15 -25.05 -36.41
C LYS A 636 4.24 -26.09 -35.73
N LEU A 637 3.31 -26.71 -36.47
CA LEU A 637 2.48 -27.79 -35.95
C LEU A 637 3.33 -29.00 -35.54
N ALA A 638 4.33 -29.38 -36.34
CA ALA A 638 5.26 -30.45 -35.98
C ALA A 638 6.06 -30.10 -34.70
N HIS A 639 6.48 -28.84 -34.56
CA HIS A 639 7.15 -28.35 -33.36
C HIS A 639 6.23 -28.34 -32.13
N VAL A 640 4.99 -27.88 -32.26
CA VAL A 640 3.99 -27.89 -31.17
C VAL A 640 3.64 -29.31 -30.76
N ALA A 641 3.45 -30.21 -31.73
CA ALA A 641 3.26 -31.64 -31.46
C ALA A 641 4.46 -32.20 -30.68
N LYS A 642 5.69 -31.92 -31.11
CA LYS A 642 6.91 -32.34 -30.40
C LYS A 642 7.00 -31.79 -28.97
N ILE A 643 6.59 -30.53 -28.76
CA ILE A 643 6.50 -29.90 -27.43
C ILE A 643 5.44 -30.56 -26.56
N ALA A 644 4.26 -30.84 -27.12
CA ALA A 644 3.15 -31.45 -26.42
C ALA A 644 3.42 -32.91 -26.06
N THR A 645 4.14 -33.65 -26.91
CA THR A 645 4.53 -35.04 -26.67
C THR A 645 5.83 -35.20 -25.90
N ASN A 646 6.57 -34.10 -25.62
CA ASN A 646 7.83 -34.19 -24.88
C ASN A 646 7.53 -34.45 -23.40
N PRO A 647 7.93 -35.60 -22.83
CA PRO A 647 7.66 -35.92 -21.42
C PRO A 647 8.44 -35.03 -20.45
N SER A 648 9.43 -34.27 -20.94
CA SER A 648 10.22 -33.29 -20.18
C SER A 648 9.60 -31.90 -20.11
N ASN A 649 8.59 -31.59 -20.92
CA ASN A 649 7.88 -30.33 -20.81
C ASN A 649 6.87 -30.44 -19.67
N GLU A 650 7.14 -29.73 -18.57
CA GLU A 650 6.31 -29.60 -17.37
C GLU A 650 4.88 -29.10 -17.63
N ALA A 651 4.46 -28.89 -18.88
CA ALA A 651 3.08 -28.53 -19.24
C ALA A 651 2.20 -29.75 -19.56
N GLY A 652 2.78 -30.91 -19.88
CA GLY A 652 2.02 -32.13 -20.23
C GLY A 652 1.60 -32.94 -19.02
N VAL A 653 0.49 -33.68 -19.16
CA VAL A 653 -0.10 -34.65 -18.21
C VAL A 653 0.81 -35.90 -18.05
N GLY A 654 2.08 -35.66 -17.76
CA GLY A 654 3.09 -36.65 -17.44
C GLY A 654 3.45 -36.56 -15.96
N THR A 655 3.83 -37.71 -15.40
CA THR A 655 4.18 -38.05 -14.01
C THR A 655 4.83 -36.96 -13.13
N GLY A 656 5.49 -35.93 -13.68
CA GLY A 656 6.17 -34.87 -12.93
C GLY A 656 5.25 -33.87 -12.19
N LYS A 657 4.17 -33.38 -12.81
CA LYS A 657 3.27 -32.40 -12.15
C LYS A 657 2.43 -33.04 -11.06
N GLY A 658 1.90 -34.24 -11.31
CA GLY A 658 1.16 -35.01 -10.31
C GLY A 658 2.04 -35.29 -9.09
N ALA A 659 3.28 -35.74 -9.29
CA ALA A 659 4.23 -35.97 -8.20
C ALA A 659 4.59 -34.68 -7.44
N ARG A 660 4.73 -33.53 -8.13
CA ARG A 660 4.98 -32.25 -7.45
C ARG A 660 3.77 -31.79 -6.63
N VAL A 661 2.56 -31.89 -7.19
CA VAL A 661 1.32 -31.55 -6.46
C VAL A 661 1.13 -32.47 -5.26
N GLU A 662 1.39 -33.76 -5.41
CA GLU A 662 1.36 -34.73 -4.31
C GLU A 662 2.41 -34.40 -3.24
N LYS A 663 3.64 -34.04 -3.66
CA LYS A 663 4.69 -33.59 -2.74
C LYS A 663 4.27 -32.34 -1.96
N VAL A 664 3.73 -31.33 -2.65
CA VAL A 664 3.24 -30.08 -2.02
C VAL A 664 2.08 -30.38 -1.08
N SER A 665 1.14 -31.25 -1.47
CA SER A 665 0.03 -31.68 -0.60
C SER A 665 0.55 -32.37 0.67
N ASN A 666 1.58 -33.20 0.55
CA ASN A 666 2.21 -33.88 1.68
C ASN A 666 2.96 -32.89 2.60
N GLU A 667 3.71 -31.94 2.01
CA GLU A 667 4.39 -30.87 2.74
C GLU A 667 3.40 -29.96 3.47
N GLN A 668 2.28 -29.59 2.83
CA GLN A 668 1.21 -28.81 3.45
C GLN A 668 0.60 -29.55 4.66
N SER A 669 0.31 -30.85 4.50
CA SER A 669 -0.17 -31.68 5.61
C SER A 669 0.86 -31.76 6.75
N GLU A 670 2.16 -31.72 6.47
CA GLU A 670 3.19 -31.73 7.51
C GLU A 670 3.30 -30.38 8.22
N LEU A 671 3.25 -29.27 7.47
CA LEU A 671 3.28 -27.91 8.01
C LEU A 671 2.07 -27.62 8.90
N LEU A 672 0.87 -28.06 8.50
CA LEU A 672 -0.33 -27.96 9.34
C LEU A 672 -0.14 -28.67 10.69
N LYS A 673 0.43 -29.88 10.69
CA LYS A 673 0.75 -30.59 11.94
C LYS A 673 1.77 -29.83 12.79
N ARG A 674 2.77 -29.19 12.19
CA ARG A 674 3.76 -28.36 12.92
C ARG A 674 3.11 -27.11 13.52
N MET A 675 2.23 -26.46 12.76
CA MET A 675 1.47 -25.29 13.22
C MET A 675 0.59 -25.66 14.43
N ASP A 676 -0.16 -26.76 14.35
CA ASP A 676 -0.99 -27.24 15.45
C ASP A 676 -0.17 -27.51 16.71
N ASN A 677 0.99 -28.14 16.57
CA ASN A 677 1.91 -28.39 17.69
C ASN A 677 2.45 -27.10 18.31
N LEU A 678 2.73 -26.07 17.51
CA LEU A 678 3.17 -24.77 18.02
C LEU A 678 2.04 -24.02 18.71
N LEU A 679 0.83 -24.02 18.13
CA LEU A 679 -0.36 -23.45 18.73
C LEU A 679 -0.66 -24.10 20.08
N GLN A 680 -0.58 -25.43 20.16
CA GLN A 680 -0.75 -26.16 21.41
C GLN A 680 0.29 -25.75 22.46
N ARG A 681 1.57 -25.64 22.08
CA ARG A 681 2.64 -25.17 22.99
C ARG A 681 2.48 -23.73 23.44
N LEU A 682 1.96 -22.85 22.58
CA LEU A 682 1.68 -21.46 22.93
C LEU A 682 0.47 -21.35 23.85
N MET A 683 -0.58 -22.13 23.59
CA MET A 683 -1.77 -22.24 24.43
C MET A 683 -1.41 -22.74 25.84
N ASP A 684 -0.59 -23.78 25.93
CA ASP A 684 -0.09 -24.33 27.20
C ASP A 684 0.75 -23.31 28.01
N LYS A 685 1.48 -22.41 27.33
CA LYS A 685 2.30 -21.36 27.98
C LYS A 685 1.48 -20.16 28.44
N HIS A 686 0.47 -19.76 27.68
CA HIS A 686 -0.26 -18.51 27.94
C HIS A 686 -1.53 -18.71 28.78
N GLN A 687 -2.11 -19.92 28.84
CA GLN A 687 -3.35 -20.17 29.57
C GLN A 687 -3.43 -21.62 30.13
N PRO A 688 -2.94 -21.87 31.36
CA PRO A 688 -2.93 -23.21 31.94
C PRO A 688 -4.30 -23.71 32.44
N THR A 689 -5.38 -22.92 32.30
CA THR A 689 -6.73 -23.33 32.72
C THR A 689 -7.62 -23.59 31.52
N LEU A 690 -8.12 -24.83 31.42
CA LEU A 690 -8.99 -25.31 30.35
C LEU A 690 -10.25 -24.44 30.19
N SER A 691 -10.47 -23.93 29.00
CA SER A 691 -11.67 -23.17 28.61
C SER A 691 -12.93 -24.05 28.68
N THR A 692 -14.10 -23.43 28.85
CA THR A 692 -15.40 -24.14 28.82
C THR A 692 -15.68 -24.79 27.47
N HIS A 693 -15.20 -24.18 26.38
CA HIS A 693 -15.28 -24.73 25.03
C HIS A 693 -14.32 -25.91 24.85
N GLU A 694 -13.11 -25.82 25.39
CA GLU A 694 -12.16 -26.94 25.40
C GLU A 694 -12.71 -28.13 26.18
N LYS A 695 -13.35 -27.91 27.34
CA LYS A 695 -14.01 -29.00 28.09
C LYS A 695 -15.08 -29.72 27.28
N LYS A 696 -15.89 -28.97 26.52
CA LYS A 696 -16.88 -29.54 25.61
C LYS A 696 -16.21 -30.28 24.44
N TRP A 697 -15.16 -29.71 23.88
CA TRP A 697 -14.39 -30.31 22.80
C TRP A 697 -13.69 -31.60 23.23
N PHE A 698 -13.10 -31.66 24.43
CA PHE A 698 -12.56 -32.90 24.99
C PHE A 698 -13.63 -33.96 25.26
N ALA A 699 -14.85 -33.54 25.64
CA ALA A 699 -15.98 -34.46 25.77
C ALA A 699 -16.42 -35.00 24.41
N GLU A 700 -16.46 -34.16 23.37
CA GLU A 700 -16.74 -34.59 22.00
C GLU A 700 -15.64 -35.48 21.43
N LEU A 701 -14.37 -35.15 21.62
CA LEU A 701 -13.23 -36.00 21.24
C LEU A 701 -13.26 -37.34 21.98
N GLY A 702 -13.62 -37.34 23.26
CA GLY A 702 -13.84 -38.57 24.04
C GLY A 702 -14.95 -39.42 23.43
N ARG A 703 -16.08 -38.79 23.09
CA ARG A 703 -17.20 -39.46 22.41
C ARG A 703 -16.79 -40.02 21.04
N ILE A 704 -16.12 -39.24 20.20
CA ILE A 704 -15.64 -39.67 18.87
C ILE A 704 -14.62 -40.80 19.02
N ARG A 705 -13.71 -40.70 19.98
CA ARG A 705 -12.74 -41.76 20.28
C ARG A 705 -13.45 -43.04 20.68
N ASP A 706 -14.49 -42.96 21.50
CA ASP A 706 -15.26 -44.13 21.92
C ASP A 706 -16.11 -44.70 20.75
N GLU A 707 -16.60 -43.85 19.83
CA GLU A 707 -17.26 -44.27 18.58
C GLU A 707 -16.29 -44.92 17.57
N VAL A 708 -15.02 -44.50 17.53
CA VAL A 708 -14.01 -45.03 16.59
C VAL A 708 -13.28 -46.24 17.17
N SER A 709 -12.78 -46.13 18.41
CA SER A 709 -11.87 -47.07 19.08
C SER A 709 -12.52 -47.86 20.23
N GLY A 710 -13.78 -47.59 20.59
CA GLY A 710 -14.42 -48.22 21.74
C GLY A 710 -14.46 -49.74 21.64
N THR A 711 -13.93 -50.45 22.62
CA THR A 711 -14.07 -51.91 22.75
C THR A 711 -15.44 -52.27 23.33
N ASP A 712 -16.51 -51.79 22.70
CA ASP A 712 -17.87 -52.07 23.14
C ASP A 712 -18.23 -53.52 22.73
N SER A 713 -18.65 -54.34 23.69
CA SER A 713 -19.13 -55.72 23.45
C SER A 713 -20.30 -55.78 22.45
N LYS A 714 -21.00 -54.65 22.28
CA LYS A 714 -22.13 -54.44 21.37
C LYS A 714 -21.75 -54.08 19.91
N GLY A 715 -20.46 -54.01 19.57
CA GLY A 715 -20.01 -53.90 18.17
C GLY A 715 -20.34 -52.58 17.45
N ARG A 716 -20.55 -51.48 18.20
CA ARG A 716 -20.86 -50.16 17.64
C ARG A 716 -19.63 -49.38 17.17
N ALA A 717 -18.43 -49.70 17.66
CA ALA A 717 -17.23 -48.98 17.29
C ALA A 717 -16.77 -49.28 15.87
N LEU A 718 -16.34 -48.25 15.13
CA LEU A 718 -16.00 -48.34 13.72
C LEU A 718 -14.81 -49.27 13.47
N GLN A 719 -13.77 -49.22 14.30
CA GLN A 719 -12.59 -50.09 14.17
C GLN A 719 -12.91 -51.54 14.52
N ALA A 720 -13.80 -51.77 15.49
CA ALA A 720 -14.33 -53.10 15.79
C ALA A 720 -15.22 -53.61 14.66
N ARG A 721 -15.96 -52.76 13.94
CA ARG A 721 -16.70 -53.15 12.72
C ARG A 721 -15.75 -53.43 11.56
N MET A 722 -14.75 -52.59 11.32
CA MET A 722 -13.78 -52.80 10.24
C MET A 722 -12.92 -54.06 10.43
N SER A 723 -12.72 -54.50 11.68
CA SER A 723 -12.01 -55.73 12.03
C SER A 723 -12.92 -56.95 12.25
N ARG A 724 -14.13 -56.82 12.84
CA ARG A 724 -15.09 -57.92 13.07
C ARG A 724 -16.05 -58.16 11.90
N VAL A 725 -16.52 -57.11 11.23
CA VAL A 725 -17.05 -57.25 9.86
C VAL A 725 -15.79 -57.50 9.05
N GLY A 726 -15.53 -58.75 8.73
CA GLY A 726 -14.35 -59.17 8.00
C GLY A 726 -14.36 -58.63 6.58
N LEU A 727 -14.36 -57.31 6.38
CA LEU A 727 -14.31 -56.65 5.09
C LEU A 727 -12.91 -56.80 4.50
N SER A 728 -11.88 -56.71 5.36
CA SER A 728 -10.50 -57.07 5.03
C SER A 728 -10.40 -58.56 4.71
N HIS A 729 -11.00 -59.42 5.54
CA HIS A 729 -11.01 -60.87 5.33
C HIS A 729 -11.83 -61.28 4.09
N GLN A 730 -12.96 -60.62 3.80
CA GLN A 730 -13.80 -60.83 2.63
C GLN A 730 -13.12 -60.31 1.37
N LEU A 731 -12.41 -59.17 1.43
CA LEU A 731 -11.53 -58.72 0.35
C LEU A 731 -10.42 -59.72 0.08
N GLU A 732 -9.82 -60.29 1.14
CA GLU A 732 -8.76 -61.29 1.02
C GLU A 732 -9.28 -62.63 0.46
N LEU A 733 -10.52 -63.01 0.78
CA LEU A 733 -11.22 -64.17 0.22
C LEU A 733 -11.71 -63.95 -1.23
N LEU A 734 -12.12 -62.73 -1.58
CA LEU A 734 -12.59 -62.37 -2.92
C LEU A 734 -11.44 -62.18 -3.91
N LYS A 735 -10.25 -61.78 -3.43
CA LYS A 735 -9.06 -61.56 -4.27
C LYS A 735 -8.67 -62.78 -5.13
N PRO A 736 -8.56 -64.02 -4.60
CA PRO A 736 -8.29 -65.19 -5.42
C PRO A 736 -9.46 -65.57 -6.35
N GLN A 737 -10.71 -65.29 -5.94
CA GLN A 737 -11.88 -65.51 -6.80
C GLN A 737 -11.83 -64.59 -8.03
N VAL A 738 -11.58 -63.29 -7.84
CA VAL A 738 -11.43 -62.32 -8.94
C VAL A 738 -10.27 -62.70 -9.85
N GLN A 739 -9.12 -63.12 -9.33
CA GLN A 739 -8.00 -63.59 -10.15
C GLN A 739 -8.34 -64.83 -10.99
N SER A 740 -9.13 -65.76 -10.44
CA SER A 740 -9.60 -66.93 -11.19
C SER A 740 -10.66 -66.57 -12.25
N TYR A 741 -11.52 -65.59 -11.97
CA TYR A 741 -12.46 -65.03 -12.93
C TYR A 741 -11.73 -64.29 -14.06
N GLU A 742 -10.69 -63.51 -13.74
CA GLU A 742 -9.85 -62.86 -14.74
C GLU A 742 -9.09 -63.86 -15.62
N ALA A 743 -8.59 -64.98 -15.05
CA ALA A 743 -7.94 -66.03 -15.82
C ALA A 743 -8.91 -66.76 -16.76
N THR A 744 -10.16 -66.97 -16.33
CA THR A 744 -11.22 -67.60 -17.16
C THR A 744 -11.79 -66.63 -18.20
N GLU A 745 -11.93 -65.34 -17.88
CA GLU A 745 -12.24 -64.25 -18.82
C GLU A 745 -11.12 -64.05 -19.85
N ALA A 746 -9.84 -64.16 -19.45
CA ALA A 746 -8.71 -64.08 -20.37
C ALA A 746 -8.70 -65.25 -21.38
N MET A 747 -9.10 -66.45 -20.96
CA MET A 747 -9.34 -67.57 -21.87
C MET A 747 -10.53 -67.31 -22.82
N LYS A 748 -11.63 -66.71 -22.35
CA LYS A 748 -12.80 -66.34 -23.17
C LYS A 748 -12.55 -65.16 -24.13
N ARG A 749 -11.71 -64.18 -23.74
CA ARG A 749 -11.29 -63.05 -24.58
C ARG A 749 -10.46 -63.47 -25.81
N SER A 750 -9.85 -64.65 -25.79
CA SER A 750 -9.19 -65.20 -26.99
C SER A 750 -10.16 -65.63 -28.09
N GLN A 751 -11.45 -65.84 -27.76
CA GLN A 751 -12.48 -66.32 -28.70
C GLN A 751 -13.51 -65.26 -29.10
N THR A 752 -13.52 -64.09 -28.46
CA THR A 752 -14.39 -62.96 -28.82
C THR A 752 -13.55 -61.85 -29.44
N GLY A 753 -13.89 -61.47 -30.67
CA GLY A 753 -13.13 -60.50 -31.46
C GLY A 753 -12.88 -59.20 -30.70
N ILE A 754 -11.62 -58.78 -30.72
CA ILE A 754 -11.14 -57.50 -30.21
C ILE A 754 -12.01 -56.39 -30.81
N ILE A 755 -12.58 -55.53 -29.97
CA ILE A 755 -13.35 -54.35 -30.38
C ILE A 755 -12.52 -53.58 -31.42
N GLY A 756 -13.09 -53.35 -32.62
CA GLY A 756 -12.36 -52.73 -33.72
C GLY A 756 -11.97 -51.29 -33.40
N SER A 757 -10.85 -50.81 -33.94
CA SER A 757 -10.36 -49.43 -33.70
C SER A 757 -11.40 -48.34 -34.00
N SER A 758 -12.32 -48.56 -34.94
CA SER A 758 -13.42 -47.62 -35.22
C SER A 758 -14.50 -47.61 -34.12
N GLN A 759 -14.76 -48.76 -33.49
CA GLN A 759 -15.67 -48.85 -32.35
C GLN A 759 -15.05 -48.18 -31.12
N ILE A 760 -13.74 -48.34 -30.91
CA ILE A 760 -13.01 -47.64 -29.84
C ILE A 760 -13.04 -46.14 -30.08
N ALA A 761 -12.74 -45.67 -31.30
CA ALA A 761 -12.79 -44.24 -31.62
C ALA A 761 -14.20 -43.64 -31.42
N LYS A 762 -15.26 -44.42 -31.70
CA LYS A 762 -16.63 -44.01 -31.44
C LYS A 762 -16.97 -43.95 -29.95
N VAL A 763 -16.48 -44.91 -29.16
CA VAL A 763 -16.63 -44.88 -27.70
C VAL A 763 -15.82 -43.73 -27.10
N GLU A 764 -14.61 -43.47 -27.59
CA GLU A 764 -13.75 -42.38 -27.14
C GLU A 764 -14.36 -41.01 -27.46
N SER A 765 -14.96 -40.84 -28.66
CA SER A 765 -15.67 -39.59 -28.98
C SER A 765 -16.86 -39.38 -28.06
N VAL A 766 -17.66 -40.44 -27.81
CA VAL A 766 -18.80 -40.35 -26.88
C VAL A 766 -18.33 -40.03 -25.47
N LEU A 767 -17.23 -40.62 -25.00
CA LEU A 767 -16.65 -40.30 -23.69
C LEU A 767 -16.10 -38.86 -23.63
N GLN A 768 -15.52 -38.34 -24.72
CA GLN A 768 -15.09 -36.95 -24.80
C GLN A 768 -16.28 -35.99 -24.76
N ASP A 769 -17.40 -36.35 -25.41
CA ASP A 769 -18.61 -35.54 -25.39
C ASP A 769 -19.28 -35.58 -24.00
N GLU A 770 -19.34 -36.75 -23.36
CA GLU A 770 -19.85 -36.91 -21.98
C GLU A 770 -18.97 -36.17 -20.96
N THR A 771 -17.64 -36.24 -21.08
CA THR A 771 -16.74 -35.51 -20.17
C THR A 771 -16.87 -34.00 -20.33
N LYS A 772 -17.03 -33.49 -21.56
CA LYS A 772 -17.37 -32.08 -21.79
C LYS A 772 -18.72 -31.72 -21.19
N ALA A 773 -19.74 -32.56 -21.36
CA ALA A 773 -21.06 -32.32 -20.78
C ALA A 773 -21.00 -32.29 -19.24
N ILE A 774 -20.21 -33.17 -18.61
CA ILE A 774 -19.98 -33.18 -17.17
C ILE A 774 -19.25 -31.90 -16.71
N GLU A 775 -18.22 -31.46 -17.43
CA GLU A 775 -17.49 -30.23 -17.08
C GLU A 775 -18.39 -29.01 -17.23
N GLU A 776 -19.18 -28.93 -18.30
CA GLU A 776 -20.18 -27.88 -18.48
C GLU A 776 -21.25 -27.90 -17.38
N LEU A 777 -21.74 -29.08 -16.99
CA LEU A 777 -22.70 -29.23 -15.89
C LEU A 777 -22.07 -28.83 -14.57
N ARG A 778 -20.80 -29.17 -14.32
CA ARG A 778 -20.07 -28.76 -13.12
C ARG A 778 -19.94 -27.25 -13.05
N VAL A 779 -19.55 -26.60 -14.16
CA VAL A 779 -19.47 -25.13 -14.24
C VAL A 779 -20.85 -24.53 -14.01
N LYS A 780 -21.91 -25.07 -14.63
CA LYS A 780 -23.29 -24.62 -14.40
C LYS A 780 -23.69 -24.78 -12.93
N LEU A 781 -23.34 -25.90 -12.29
CA LEU A 781 -23.64 -26.15 -10.88
C LEU A 781 -22.85 -25.21 -9.97
N ASP A 782 -21.60 -24.91 -10.29
CA ASP A 782 -20.81 -23.88 -9.60
C ASP A 782 -21.41 -22.48 -9.79
N THR A 783 -21.95 -22.16 -10.97
CA THR A 783 -22.65 -20.88 -11.18
C THR A 783 -23.98 -20.82 -10.44
N VAL A 784 -24.75 -21.91 -10.41
CA VAL A 784 -26.04 -21.97 -9.70
C VAL A 784 -25.82 -21.95 -8.19
N THR A 785 -24.82 -22.66 -7.67
CA THR A 785 -24.46 -22.60 -6.26
C THR A 785 -23.93 -21.23 -5.85
N LYS A 786 -23.24 -20.50 -6.75
CA LYS A 786 -22.91 -19.09 -6.54
C LYS A 786 -24.17 -18.22 -6.52
N LEU A 787 -25.08 -18.38 -7.47
CA LEU A 787 -26.33 -17.62 -7.54
C LEU A 787 -27.24 -17.87 -6.32
N LEU A 788 -27.33 -19.11 -5.85
CA LEU A 788 -28.08 -19.51 -4.65
C LEU A 788 -27.41 -19.09 -3.33
N ARG A 789 -26.13 -18.68 -3.37
CA ARG A 789 -25.45 -18.07 -2.22
C ARG A 789 -25.59 -16.55 -2.21
N THR A 790 -25.91 -15.95 -3.36
CA THR A 790 -26.15 -14.51 -3.52
C THR A 790 -27.63 -14.12 -3.39
N GLU A 791 -28.55 -15.09 -3.35
CA GLU A 791 -29.94 -14.93 -2.86
C GLU A 791 -30.02 -15.37 -1.40
#